data_AF-A0A9W2ZMS9-F1
#
_entry.id   AF-A0A9W2ZMS9-F1
#
_cell.length_a   1.000
_cell.length_b   1.000
_cell.length_c   1.000
_cell.angle_alpha   90.00
_cell.angle_beta   90.00
_cell.angle_gamma   90.00
#
_symmetry.space_group_name_H-M   'P 1'
#
loop_
_entity.id
_entity.type
_entity.pdbx_description
1 polymer ?
#
loop_
_entity_poly.entity_id
_entity_poly.type
_entity_poly.pdbx_seq_one_letter_code
_entity_poly.pdbx_strand_id
1 'polypeptide(L)'
;MFSFILTCVFVIWSLERSDGAPELLQNPGFENGTNHWNIGGFTAVAQTAVVHGGHSALKCSGRTQTWQGPSQDVVVKPGGQYAFSSFFKLAADVPGVSSQSVAIKIHFKFKDTGEDNFFQITNRPRIKAADGWVQLGADFLVPTREHTVSSLYLEGPSPSAEFYFDDATLTELPENPNWKTEADHRIETLRKSNIHFNVNVASNFNVNDLKLQIDHTKHLFGFGTQLRSDYIVSPDYKQLQNIIYYLFNWATIEEYKWTYNRGTREHPDFTMAVAATDELRKHGLNVRGHCMFWAVGGATQPSYVTAMSGQTLKDTVVEHIRYMTGITKGKLSHWDVNNELLHGNFYESKTGDDHYTQHMFRTVHSLDPTPKLFLNDYSVVANGEYTLAYLSQIQQFKAANVGLGGVGVQSHMPSNTKPSPTALKHRLDILAQAGVPMWATEMDMVVHDENSRADWYEIIWRVFFSHPGVDGIIFWGIWDHDKSPDYGLLHGYSYTLDKAGQRFVHLTKNEWSTHVNRSLSSGTSFNIRGFQGDYDVIVWYKEKPIKKQTFHLGKTDQTVTVDISGDGHEIHLPAKIDPFATVPVTHESTSTGLYTTGHATSTSTSHQLSCTTRWSAASAVGDDKTTEVGCNDGEILTGCSSILKNNDWVRDGEKMAVTNGKPVCQAINGAGSHIGTQAVARCCSLSGLTCTYKSAGPAGIGVDDQLVIPCASDGYPLGCAATSWLSTFDGTIFTNTSCIAQNDEPRPTVYGSAACCKGGNIKCSTLVSAPSGHNVGDKASIKCPSGQVMTGCNVFTENAKAAGAYIEAQNGADTCIAVNGYPRFGPEKGVQAYITCCHV
;
A
#
# COMPACT_ATOMS: atom_id res chain seq x y z
N MET A 1 -52.23 -8.74 -3.83
CA MET A 1 -52.29 -9.44 -2.52
C MET A 1 -51.17 -10.47 -2.51
N PHE A 2 -49.98 -10.12 -2.01
CA PHE A 2 -48.96 -11.02 -1.48
C PHE A 2 -47.84 -10.11 -0.94
N SER A 3 -47.90 -9.86 0.37
CA SER A 3 -46.90 -9.16 1.16
C SER A 3 -45.59 -9.95 1.16
N PHE A 4 -44.52 -9.37 0.65
CA PHE A 4 -43.18 -9.71 1.12
C PHE A 4 -42.82 -8.72 2.23
N ILE A 5 -42.94 -9.20 3.46
CA ILE A 5 -42.41 -8.57 4.66
C ILE A 5 -40.89 -8.60 4.49
N LEU A 6 -40.32 -7.50 4.00
CA LEU A 6 -38.91 -7.21 4.23
C LEU A 6 -38.79 -6.99 5.73
N THR A 7 -38.29 -7.98 6.45
CA THR A 7 -37.69 -7.76 7.76
C THR A 7 -36.46 -6.89 7.52
N CYS A 8 -36.68 -5.58 7.41
CA CYS A 8 -35.67 -4.59 7.69
C CYS A 8 -35.23 -4.88 9.12
N VAL A 9 -34.13 -5.63 9.26
CA VAL A 9 -33.27 -5.47 10.42
C VAL A 9 -32.72 -4.05 10.28
N PHE A 10 -33.53 -3.08 10.72
CA PHE A 10 -33.02 -1.85 11.26
C PHE A 10 -32.15 -2.29 12.44
N VAL A 11 -30.88 -2.61 12.15
CA VAL A 11 -29.84 -2.31 13.12
C VAL A 11 -29.97 -0.81 13.25
N ILE A 12 -30.63 -0.40 14.32
CA ILE A 12 -30.64 0.98 14.77
C ILE A 12 -29.15 1.32 14.84
N TRP A 13 -28.67 2.06 13.85
CA TRP A 13 -27.44 2.80 13.96
C TRP A 13 -27.74 3.90 14.96
N SER A 14 -27.87 3.52 16.24
CA SER A 14 -27.40 4.38 17.28
C SER A 14 -25.93 4.55 16.93
N LEU A 15 -25.60 5.71 16.38
CA LEU A 15 -24.43 6.41 16.89
C LEU A 15 -24.55 6.23 18.39
N GLU A 16 -23.77 5.30 18.95
CA GLU A 16 -23.16 5.59 20.23
C GLU A 16 -22.50 6.95 19.97
N ARG A 17 -23.24 8.02 20.27
CA ARG A 17 -22.64 9.21 20.87
C ARG A 17 -21.59 8.60 21.80
N SER A 18 -20.34 9.00 21.66
CA SER A 18 -19.40 8.72 22.73
C SER A 18 -20.09 9.23 24.00
N ASP A 19 -20.64 8.30 24.79
CA ASP A 19 -21.33 8.64 26.01
C ASP A 19 -20.24 9.27 26.88
N GLY A 20 -20.22 10.60 26.97
CA GLY A 20 -19.48 11.33 28.01
C GLY A 20 -18.37 12.29 27.59
N ALA A 21 -18.08 12.57 26.31
CA ALA A 21 -17.15 13.66 25.99
C ALA A 21 -17.83 15.03 26.25
N PRO A 22 -17.30 15.90 27.11
CA PRO A 22 -17.90 17.19 27.40
C PRO A 22 -17.83 18.10 26.16
N GLU A 23 -18.88 18.89 25.95
CA GLU A 23 -18.89 19.97 24.96
C GLU A 23 -17.87 21.04 25.36
N LEU A 24 -17.03 21.45 24.40
CA LEU A 24 -15.98 22.45 24.62
C LEU A 24 -16.40 23.87 24.20
N LEU A 25 -17.46 24.01 23.41
CA LEU A 25 -18.04 25.30 23.06
C LEU A 25 -19.03 25.78 24.12
N GLN A 26 -19.07 27.09 24.33
CA GLN A 26 -20.06 27.78 25.14
C GLN A 26 -21.08 28.46 24.23
N ASN A 27 -22.35 28.36 24.62
CA ASN A 27 -23.49 28.89 23.85
C ASN A 27 -23.45 28.49 22.35
N PRO A 28 -23.28 27.21 22.01
CA PRO A 28 -23.07 26.77 20.62
C PRO A 28 -24.25 27.02 19.66
N GLY A 29 -25.48 27.05 20.18
CA GLY A 29 -26.71 27.31 19.40
C GLY A 29 -27.25 28.74 19.57
N PHE A 30 -26.46 29.68 20.12
CA PHE A 30 -26.86 31.09 20.23
C PHE A 30 -28.17 31.37 21.01
N GLU A 31 -28.58 30.44 21.88
CA GLU A 31 -29.76 30.54 22.75
C GLU A 31 -29.64 31.68 23.76
N ASN A 32 -28.42 32.06 24.14
CA ASN A 32 -28.13 33.18 25.01
C ASN A 32 -27.47 34.35 24.23
N GLY A 33 -28.05 34.70 23.09
CA GLY A 33 -27.53 35.75 22.22
C GLY A 33 -26.14 35.41 21.64
N THR A 34 -25.29 36.41 21.45
CA THR A 34 -23.91 36.23 20.94
C THR A 34 -22.89 36.04 22.08
N ASN A 35 -23.33 35.75 23.31
CA ASN A 35 -22.43 35.57 24.45
C ASN A 35 -21.42 34.44 24.18
N HIS A 36 -20.17 34.64 24.61
CA HIS A 36 -19.00 33.74 24.41
C HIS A 36 -18.47 33.64 22.96
N TRP A 37 -19.12 34.29 22.00
CA TRP A 37 -18.62 34.36 20.62
C TRP A 37 -17.96 35.71 20.35
N ASN A 38 -16.78 35.66 19.75
CA ASN A 38 -16.05 36.82 19.26
C ASN A 38 -16.65 37.23 17.91
N ILE A 39 -17.22 38.44 17.88
CA ILE A 39 -17.85 39.04 16.70
C ILE A 39 -17.10 40.33 16.36
N GLY A 40 -16.07 40.25 15.51
CA GLY A 40 -15.20 41.37 15.17
C GLY A 40 -15.30 41.80 13.71
N GLY A 41 -15.64 43.07 13.46
CA GLY A 41 -15.54 43.69 12.13
C GLY A 41 -16.73 43.47 11.18
N PHE A 42 -17.83 42.89 11.66
CA PHE A 42 -19.07 42.68 10.90
C PHE A 42 -20.30 42.74 11.84
N THR A 43 -21.51 42.69 11.27
CA THR A 43 -22.75 42.67 12.06
C THR A 43 -23.16 41.23 12.33
N ALA A 44 -23.33 40.86 13.60
CA ALA A 44 -23.92 39.57 13.97
C ALA A 44 -25.06 39.74 14.98
N VAL A 45 -26.19 39.10 14.72
CA VAL A 45 -27.41 39.21 15.53
C VAL A 45 -27.99 37.82 15.74
N ALA A 46 -28.16 37.43 17.00
CA ALA A 46 -28.94 36.25 17.35
C ALA A 46 -30.43 36.52 17.07
N GLN A 47 -31.10 35.63 16.34
CA GLN A 47 -32.47 35.81 15.89
C GLN A 47 -33.25 34.50 15.85
N THR A 48 -34.58 34.58 15.84
CA THR A 48 -35.49 33.44 16.06
C THR A 48 -36.30 33.03 14.83
N ALA A 49 -36.14 33.72 13.69
CA ALA A 49 -36.93 33.50 12.48
C ALA A 49 -36.37 32.41 11.57
N VAL A 50 -35.04 32.30 11.47
CA VAL A 50 -34.34 31.28 10.68
C VAL A 50 -33.40 30.50 11.59
N VAL A 51 -33.88 29.39 12.12
CA VAL A 51 -33.19 28.58 13.14
C VAL A 51 -33.04 27.15 12.62
N HIS A 52 -31.92 26.49 12.95
CA HIS A 52 -31.76 25.07 12.65
C HIS A 52 -32.33 24.20 13.77
N GLY A 53 -31.93 24.47 15.01
CA GLY A 53 -32.40 23.82 16.23
C GLY A 53 -32.51 24.81 17.39
N GLY A 54 -33.26 24.48 18.43
CA GLY A 54 -33.47 25.40 19.56
C GLY A 54 -34.40 26.58 19.24
N HIS A 55 -34.14 27.74 19.85
CA HIS A 55 -34.94 28.96 19.71
C HIS A 55 -34.25 30.05 18.90
N SER A 56 -32.93 30.01 18.72
CA SER A 56 -32.14 31.11 18.17
C SER A 56 -31.04 30.60 17.24
N ALA A 57 -30.61 31.44 16.30
CA ALA A 57 -29.44 31.21 15.46
C ALA A 57 -28.72 32.53 15.18
N LEU A 58 -27.42 32.47 14.87
CA LEU A 58 -26.64 33.66 14.53
C LEU A 58 -26.89 34.07 13.07
N LYS A 59 -27.37 35.29 12.82
CA LYS A 59 -27.32 35.93 11.49
C LYS A 59 -26.08 36.82 11.37
N CYS A 60 -25.28 36.60 10.33
CA CYS A 60 -24.09 37.38 10.01
C CYS A 60 -24.31 38.22 8.73
N SER A 61 -23.98 39.52 8.78
CA SER A 61 -24.09 40.46 7.65
C SER A 61 -23.04 41.58 7.73
N GLY A 62 -22.99 42.45 6.71
CA GLY A 62 -22.11 43.62 6.70
C GLY A 62 -20.61 43.29 6.65
N ARG A 63 -20.24 42.08 6.21
CA ARG A 63 -18.86 41.62 6.11
C ARG A 63 -18.17 42.24 4.89
N THR A 64 -16.95 42.74 5.07
CA THR A 64 -16.10 43.31 4.00
C THR A 64 -14.90 42.42 3.65
N GLN A 65 -14.62 41.39 4.46
CA GLN A 65 -13.52 40.46 4.26
C GLN A 65 -13.97 39.02 4.52
N THR A 66 -13.31 38.03 3.91
CA THR A 66 -13.65 36.61 4.04
C THR A 66 -13.31 36.02 5.41
N TRP A 67 -12.31 36.58 6.11
CA TRP A 67 -11.89 36.15 7.44
C TRP A 67 -12.78 36.68 8.57
N GLN A 68 -13.67 37.63 8.28
CA GLN A 68 -14.63 38.12 9.27
C GLN A 68 -15.69 37.05 9.49
N GLY A 69 -15.67 36.35 10.62
CA GLY A 69 -16.69 35.35 10.95
C GLY A 69 -16.76 35.15 12.45
N PRO A 70 -17.81 34.46 12.95
CA PRO A 70 -17.89 34.12 14.36
C PRO A 70 -16.71 33.24 14.76
N SER A 71 -16.09 33.55 15.89
CA SER A 71 -15.04 32.73 16.49
C SER A 71 -15.24 32.51 17.98
N GLN A 72 -14.64 31.46 18.52
CA GLN A 72 -14.65 31.19 19.95
C GLN A 72 -13.32 30.55 20.36
N ASP A 73 -12.76 31.06 21.45
CA ASP A 73 -11.57 30.47 22.07
C ASP A 73 -11.96 29.16 22.76
N VAL A 74 -11.19 28.11 22.48
CA VAL A 74 -11.42 26.76 22.97
C VAL A 74 -10.17 26.25 23.67
N VAL A 75 -10.32 25.22 24.50
CA VAL A 75 -9.17 24.57 25.16
C VAL A 75 -9.03 23.16 24.60
N VAL A 76 -7.97 22.94 23.82
CA VAL A 76 -7.64 21.63 23.25
C VAL A 76 -6.23 21.20 23.65
N LYS A 77 -5.97 19.91 23.67
CA LYS A 77 -4.68 19.35 24.12
C LYS A 77 -3.75 19.14 22.92
N PRO A 78 -2.44 19.43 23.03
CA PRO A 78 -1.47 19.05 22.02
C PRO A 78 -1.54 17.55 21.70
N GLY A 79 -1.61 17.20 20.41
CA GLY A 79 -1.76 15.82 19.94
C GLY A 79 -3.15 15.20 20.19
N GLY A 80 -4.11 15.95 20.73
CA GLY A 80 -5.48 15.48 20.92
C GLY A 80 -6.25 15.44 19.60
N GLN A 81 -7.14 14.45 19.46
CA GLN A 81 -8.06 14.32 18.34
C GLN A 81 -9.43 14.85 18.74
N TYR A 82 -10.06 15.66 17.89
CA TYR A 82 -11.35 16.28 18.15
C TYR A 82 -12.27 16.16 16.94
N ALA A 83 -13.58 16.26 17.17
CA ALA A 83 -14.59 16.36 16.14
C ALA A 83 -15.36 17.67 16.29
N PHE A 84 -15.44 18.44 15.21
CA PHE A 84 -16.24 19.65 15.13
C PHE A 84 -17.41 19.45 14.18
N SER A 85 -18.59 19.97 14.53
CA SER A 85 -19.72 20.10 13.62
C SER A 85 -20.51 21.39 13.88
N SER A 86 -21.23 21.87 12.88
CA SER A 86 -22.12 23.03 12.95
C SER A 86 -23.07 23.03 11.75
N PHE A 87 -24.07 23.90 11.78
CA PHE A 87 -24.98 24.14 10.66
C PHE A 87 -24.81 25.55 10.12
N PHE A 88 -24.78 25.65 8.79
CA PHE A 88 -24.63 26.90 8.06
C PHE A 88 -25.75 27.02 7.03
N LYS A 89 -26.27 28.23 6.82
CA LYS A 89 -27.23 28.51 5.77
C LYS A 89 -26.92 29.83 5.08
N LEU A 90 -26.74 29.79 3.76
CA LEU A 90 -26.61 31.02 2.98
C LEU A 90 -27.97 31.73 2.91
N ALA A 91 -28.00 33.04 3.19
CA ALA A 91 -29.26 33.79 3.22
C ALA A 91 -29.81 34.04 1.81
N ALA A 92 -28.93 34.36 0.87
CA ALA A 92 -29.24 34.58 -0.55
C ALA A 92 -27.99 34.36 -1.41
N ASP A 93 -28.18 34.02 -2.68
CA ASP A 93 -27.07 33.92 -3.63
C ASP A 93 -26.47 35.31 -3.91
N VAL A 94 -25.15 35.36 -4.05
CA VAL A 94 -24.44 36.61 -4.31
C VAL A 94 -24.39 36.87 -5.81
N PRO A 95 -24.84 38.05 -6.30
CA PRO A 95 -24.82 38.37 -7.73
C PRO A 95 -23.42 38.23 -8.33
N GLY A 96 -23.33 37.52 -9.47
CA GLY A 96 -22.06 37.30 -10.17
C GLY A 96 -21.17 36.20 -9.59
N VAL A 97 -21.58 35.55 -8.49
CA VAL A 97 -20.87 34.41 -7.89
C VAL A 97 -21.73 33.16 -8.02
N SER A 98 -21.22 32.13 -8.71
CA SER A 98 -21.99 30.92 -9.02
C SER A 98 -22.32 30.05 -7.80
N SER A 99 -21.44 30.06 -6.79
CA SER A 99 -21.61 29.36 -5.53
C SER A 99 -20.60 29.84 -4.48
N GLN A 100 -20.89 29.61 -3.21
CA GLN A 100 -20.03 30.00 -2.08
C GLN A 100 -19.19 28.83 -1.56
N SER A 101 -18.06 29.15 -0.94
CA SER A 101 -17.26 28.20 -0.15
C SER A 101 -17.14 28.71 1.27
N VAL A 102 -17.28 27.82 2.24
CA VAL A 102 -17.20 28.12 3.67
C VAL A 102 -16.28 27.12 4.33
N ALA A 103 -15.34 27.61 5.12
CA ALA A 103 -14.38 26.80 5.85
C ALA A 103 -14.53 27.02 7.35
N ILE A 104 -14.20 25.99 8.11
CA ILE A 104 -13.95 26.11 9.55
C ILE A 104 -12.46 25.92 9.75
N LYS A 105 -11.87 26.83 10.50
CA LYS A 105 -10.44 26.85 10.79
C LYS A 105 -10.21 26.95 12.29
N ILE A 106 -9.06 26.46 12.72
CA ILE A 106 -8.57 26.65 14.08
C ILE A 106 -7.21 27.35 14.03
N HIS A 107 -7.11 28.42 14.81
CA HIS A 107 -5.92 29.21 15.01
C HIS A 107 -5.20 28.72 16.27
N PHE A 108 -3.88 28.57 16.21
CA PHE A 108 -3.02 28.32 17.36
C PHE A 108 -1.95 29.39 17.49
N LYS A 109 -1.70 29.83 18.73
CA LYS A 109 -0.50 30.61 19.09
C LYS A 109 0.50 29.75 19.84
N PHE A 110 1.61 29.38 19.20
CA PHE A 110 2.57 28.43 19.76
C PHE A 110 3.41 29.04 20.89
N LYS A 111 3.63 28.28 21.96
CA LYS A 111 4.21 28.79 23.23
C LYS A 111 5.69 29.14 23.12
N ASP A 112 6.42 28.37 22.33
CA ASP A 112 7.87 28.45 22.15
C ASP A 112 8.31 29.59 21.20
N THR A 113 7.58 29.84 20.10
CA THR A 113 7.91 30.94 19.17
C THR A 113 7.00 32.17 19.28
N GLY A 114 5.82 32.02 19.88
CA GLY A 114 4.77 33.05 19.87
C GLY A 114 4.08 33.23 18.51
N GLU A 115 4.36 32.34 17.55
CA GLU A 115 3.83 32.35 16.18
C GLU A 115 2.35 31.97 16.12
N ASP A 116 1.62 32.65 15.24
CA ASP A 116 0.22 32.40 14.92
C ASP A 116 0.10 31.51 13.67
N ASN A 117 -0.54 30.35 13.79
CA ASN A 117 -0.76 29.41 12.69
C ASN A 117 -2.22 28.99 12.57
N PHE A 118 -2.69 28.84 11.33
CA PHE A 118 -4.09 28.59 10.99
C PHE A 118 -4.22 27.25 10.26
N PHE A 119 -5.05 26.36 10.81
CA PHE A 119 -5.28 25.03 10.26
C PHE A 119 -6.72 24.91 9.79
N GLN A 120 -6.91 24.35 8.60
CA GLN A 120 -8.24 24.07 8.07
C GLN A 120 -8.78 22.77 8.69
N ILE A 121 -10.00 22.85 9.23
CA ILE A 121 -10.73 21.69 9.75
C ILE A 121 -11.60 21.11 8.64
N THR A 122 -12.42 21.96 8.01
CA THR A 122 -13.26 21.58 6.87
C THR A 122 -13.32 22.72 5.86
N ASN A 123 -13.52 22.37 4.59
CA ASN A 123 -13.88 23.30 3.54
C ASN A 123 -15.08 22.74 2.79
N ARG A 124 -16.19 23.46 2.84
CA ARG A 124 -17.42 23.10 2.14
C ARG A 124 -17.57 23.95 0.88
N PRO A 125 -17.31 23.38 -0.31
CA PRO A 125 -17.49 24.11 -1.56
C PRO A 125 -18.95 24.06 -2.03
N ARG A 126 -19.26 24.97 -2.95
CA ARG A 126 -20.49 24.99 -3.77
C ARG A 126 -21.80 25.15 -3.01
N ILE A 127 -21.80 25.94 -1.94
CA ILE A 127 -23.03 26.26 -1.21
C ILE A 127 -23.82 27.31 -1.98
N LYS A 128 -25.12 27.08 -2.15
CA LYS A 128 -26.13 28.02 -2.67
C LYS A 128 -27.24 28.24 -1.66
N ALA A 129 -28.00 29.32 -1.80
CA ALA A 129 -29.11 29.61 -0.90
C ALA A 129 -30.20 28.51 -0.94
N ALA A 130 -30.37 27.89 -2.11
CA ALA A 130 -31.29 26.77 -2.32
C ALA A 130 -30.95 25.51 -1.52
N ASP A 131 -29.70 25.33 -1.08
CA ASP A 131 -29.27 24.15 -0.31
C ASP A 131 -29.86 24.13 1.11
N GLY A 132 -30.39 25.25 1.59
CA GLY A 132 -30.95 25.32 2.93
C GLY A 132 -29.88 25.32 4.01
N TRP A 133 -30.14 24.60 5.10
CA TRP A 133 -29.14 24.33 6.14
C TRP A 133 -28.21 23.21 5.67
N VAL A 134 -26.91 23.50 5.64
CA VAL A 134 -25.85 22.54 5.33
C VAL A 134 -25.00 22.31 6.56
N GLN A 135 -24.66 21.04 6.80
CA GLN A 135 -23.77 20.68 7.90
C GLN A 135 -22.31 20.93 7.49
N LEU A 136 -21.55 21.57 8.38
CA LEU A 136 -20.12 21.84 8.26
C LEU A 136 -19.40 21.14 9.41
N GLY A 137 -18.26 20.52 9.13
CA GLY A 137 -17.46 19.91 10.17
C GLY A 137 -16.54 18.81 9.68
N ALA A 138 -15.65 18.39 10.57
CA ALA A 138 -14.70 17.33 10.38
C ALA A 138 -14.09 16.94 11.73
N ASP A 139 -13.54 15.74 11.81
CA ASP A 139 -12.54 15.43 12.82
C ASP A 139 -11.16 15.96 12.40
N PHE A 140 -10.35 16.37 13.39
CA PHE A 140 -9.02 16.93 13.18
C PHE A 140 -8.06 16.59 14.33
N LEU A 141 -6.77 16.55 14.01
CA LEU A 141 -5.69 16.32 14.97
C LEU A 141 -5.05 17.65 15.35
N VAL A 142 -4.96 17.93 16.65
CA VAL A 142 -4.25 19.11 17.16
C VAL A 142 -2.74 18.88 17.05
N PRO A 143 -1.94 19.87 16.61
CA PRO A 143 -0.49 19.75 16.58
C PRO A 143 0.08 19.30 17.94
N THR A 144 1.11 18.47 17.92
CA THR A 144 1.78 18.00 19.16
C THR A 144 2.55 19.10 19.88
N ARG A 145 2.67 20.27 19.26
CA ARG A 145 3.37 21.44 19.78
C ARG A 145 2.50 22.22 20.79
N GLU A 146 3.11 22.58 21.91
CA GLU A 146 2.47 23.36 22.97
C GLU A 146 2.00 24.74 22.47
N HIS A 147 0.78 25.12 22.85
CA HIS A 147 0.15 26.38 22.44
C HIS A 147 -0.46 27.11 23.64
N THR A 148 -0.60 28.43 23.49
CA THR A 148 -1.14 29.34 24.52
C THR A 148 -2.54 29.84 24.17
N VAL A 149 -2.90 29.81 22.89
CA VAL A 149 -4.22 30.18 22.37
C VAL A 149 -4.64 29.11 21.38
N SER A 150 -5.92 28.74 21.42
CA SER A 150 -6.61 27.97 20.39
C SER A 150 -7.98 28.61 20.13
N SER A 151 -8.24 29.04 18.90
CA SER A 151 -9.48 29.74 18.54
C SER A 151 -10.10 29.15 17.28
N LEU A 152 -11.32 28.65 17.39
CA LEU A 152 -12.07 28.12 16.26
C LEU A 152 -12.87 29.25 15.59
N TYR A 153 -12.83 29.33 14.28
CA TYR A 153 -13.55 30.37 13.55
C TYR A 153 -14.05 29.91 12.19
N LEU A 154 -15.12 30.56 11.74
CA LEU A 154 -15.67 30.38 10.41
C LEU A 154 -15.03 31.39 9.43
N GLU A 155 -14.56 30.88 8.30
CA GLU A 155 -14.02 31.68 7.20
C GLU A 155 -14.85 31.47 5.92
N GLY A 156 -14.99 32.52 5.11
CA GLY A 156 -15.99 32.55 4.04
C GLY A 156 -17.39 32.87 4.60
N PRO A 157 -18.45 32.85 3.79
CA PRO A 157 -18.48 32.97 2.32
C PRO A 157 -17.83 34.28 1.83
N SER A 158 -17.99 34.62 0.54
CA SER A 158 -17.46 35.86 -0.04
C SER A 158 -17.84 37.11 0.78
N PRO A 159 -17.08 38.22 0.68
CA PRO A 159 -17.51 39.49 1.26
C PRO A 159 -18.93 39.84 0.82
N SER A 160 -19.67 40.60 1.64
CA SER A 160 -21.09 40.95 1.49
C SER A 160 -22.12 39.82 1.57
N ALA A 161 -21.72 38.55 1.51
CA ALA A 161 -22.65 37.43 1.66
C ALA A 161 -23.21 37.38 3.10
N GLU A 162 -24.54 37.38 3.21
CA GLU A 162 -25.24 37.16 4.47
C GLU A 162 -25.49 35.68 4.69
N PHE A 163 -25.35 35.22 5.94
CA PHE A 163 -25.55 33.82 6.28
C PHE A 163 -26.05 33.64 7.71
N TYR A 164 -26.50 32.43 7.99
CA TYR A 164 -26.88 31.96 9.32
C TYR A 164 -25.93 30.85 9.76
N PHE A 165 -25.64 30.79 11.06
CA PHE A 165 -24.77 29.80 11.68
C PHE A 165 -25.39 29.34 13.01
N ASP A 166 -25.38 28.04 13.26
CA ASP A 166 -26.14 27.45 14.37
C ASP A 166 -25.61 26.07 14.79
N ASP A 167 -26.06 25.60 15.96
CA ASP A 167 -25.87 24.24 16.49
C ASP A 167 -24.42 23.73 16.35
N ALA A 168 -23.45 24.54 16.77
CA ALA A 168 -22.05 24.13 16.76
C ALA A 168 -21.75 23.07 17.85
N THR A 169 -20.73 22.25 17.66
CA THR A 169 -20.26 21.31 18.68
C THR A 169 -18.78 21.03 18.48
N LEU A 170 -18.03 20.95 19.57
CA LEU A 170 -16.63 20.52 19.59
C LEU A 170 -16.43 19.54 20.74
N THR A 171 -16.10 18.29 20.40
CA THR A 171 -15.89 17.23 21.39
C THR A 171 -14.57 16.49 21.13
N GLU A 172 -13.92 16.03 22.19
CA GLU A 172 -12.76 15.14 22.10
C GLU A 172 -13.18 13.79 21.48
N LEU A 173 -12.37 13.30 20.54
CA LEU A 173 -12.51 11.99 19.91
C LEU A 173 -11.33 11.10 20.36
N PRO A 174 -11.37 10.54 21.58
CA PRO A 174 -10.25 9.81 22.14
C PRO A 174 -9.93 8.55 21.35
N GLU A 175 -8.65 8.18 21.29
CA GLU A 175 -8.24 6.91 20.68
C GLU A 175 -8.88 5.74 21.45
N ASN A 176 -9.56 4.86 20.74
CA ASN A 176 -10.09 3.63 21.32
C ASN A 176 -8.98 2.57 21.39
N PRO A 177 -8.46 2.17 22.57
CA PRO A 177 -7.43 1.15 22.67
C PRO A 177 -7.93 -0.27 22.32
N ASN A 178 -9.25 -0.51 22.37
CA ASN A 178 -9.87 -1.81 22.09
C ASN A 178 -10.34 -1.95 20.63
N TRP A 179 -10.04 -0.98 19.77
CA TRP A 179 -10.57 -0.89 18.41
C TRP A 179 -10.39 -2.20 17.61
N LYS A 180 -9.26 -2.90 17.80
CA LYS A 180 -8.94 -4.14 17.08
C LYS A 180 -9.84 -5.29 17.52
N THR A 181 -9.99 -5.51 18.82
CA THR A 181 -10.89 -6.54 19.36
C THR A 181 -12.34 -6.29 18.94
N GLU A 182 -12.79 -5.04 18.95
CA GLU A 182 -14.12 -4.68 18.47
C GLU A 182 -14.27 -4.87 16.96
N ALA A 183 -13.23 -4.57 16.18
CA ALA A 183 -13.20 -4.84 14.74
C ALA A 183 -13.30 -6.33 14.46
N ASP A 184 -12.56 -7.16 15.18
CA ASP A 184 -12.58 -8.62 15.03
C ASP A 184 -13.95 -9.20 15.42
N HIS A 185 -14.60 -8.67 16.47
CA HIS A 185 -15.98 -9.03 16.82
C HIS A 185 -16.98 -8.63 15.72
N ARG A 186 -16.84 -7.44 15.14
CA ARG A 186 -17.65 -7.02 13.98
C ARG A 186 -17.38 -7.90 12.76
N ILE A 187 -16.15 -8.33 12.50
CA ILE A 187 -15.83 -9.26 11.42
C ILE A 187 -16.53 -10.61 11.63
N GLU A 188 -16.46 -11.18 12.83
CA GLU A 188 -17.13 -12.45 13.17
C GLU A 188 -18.66 -12.39 12.99
N THR A 189 -19.26 -11.22 13.27
CA THR A 189 -20.72 -11.02 13.18
C THR A 189 -21.18 -10.67 11.77
N LEU A 190 -20.43 -9.82 11.03
CA LEU A 190 -20.84 -9.27 9.74
C LEU A 190 -20.36 -10.09 8.53
N ARG A 191 -19.17 -10.68 8.61
CA ARG A 191 -18.51 -11.34 7.47
C ARG A 191 -18.65 -12.84 7.47
N LYS A 192 -19.32 -13.41 8.47
CA LYS A 192 -19.57 -14.84 8.59
C LYS A 192 -21.05 -15.14 8.75
N SER A 193 -21.46 -16.31 8.29
CA SER A 193 -22.82 -16.84 8.41
C SER A 193 -22.77 -18.29 8.88
N ASN A 194 -23.85 -18.79 9.48
CA ASN A 194 -23.89 -20.17 9.95
C ASN A 194 -24.12 -21.12 8.77
N ILE A 195 -23.46 -22.27 8.83
CA ILE A 195 -23.59 -23.35 7.87
C ILE A 195 -24.00 -24.61 8.62
N HIS A 196 -25.17 -25.13 8.26
CA HIS A 196 -25.71 -26.37 8.78
C HIS A 196 -25.39 -27.50 7.79
N PHE A 197 -24.44 -28.37 8.13
CA PHE A 197 -24.12 -29.52 7.29
C PHE A 197 -24.98 -30.71 7.64
N ASN A 198 -25.56 -31.35 6.62
CA ASN A 198 -26.23 -32.64 6.69
C ASN A 198 -25.58 -33.60 5.70
N VAL A 199 -25.02 -34.70 6.18
CA VAL A 199 -24.28 -35.66 5.35
C VAL A 199 -25.05 -36.96 5.29
N ASN A 200 -25.48 -37.34 4.08
CA ASN A 200 -26.16 -38.61 3.86
C ASN A 200 -25.13 -39.65 3.42
N VAL A 201 -24.98 -40.73 4.18
CA VAL A 201 -23.97 -41.76 3.92
C VAL A 201 -24.65 -43.04 3.45
N ALA A 202 -24.33 -43.50 2.23
CA ALA A 202 -24.81 -44.78 1.72
C ALA A 202 -24.26 -45.96 2.55
N SER A 203 -25.04 -47.04 2.66
CA SER A 203 -24.76 -48.17 3.56
C SER A 203 -23.45 -48.92 3.28
N ASN A 204 -22.87 -48.76 2.10
CA ASN A 204 -21.60 -49.37 1.73
C ASN A 204 -20.36 -48.60 2.23
N PHE A 205 -20.53 -47.39 2.77
CA PHE A 205 -19.46 -46.63 3.39
C PHE A 205 -19.48 -46.75 4.90
N ASN A 206 -18.30 -46.97 5.50
CA ASN A 206 -18.11 -46.87 6.93
C ASN A 206 -17.87 -45.41 7.30
N VAL A 207 -18.75 -44.84 8.14
CA VAL A 207 -18.69 -43.44 8.57
C VAL A 207 -17.38 -43.08 9.28
N ASN A 208 -16.73 -44.06 9.93
CA ASN A 208 -15.46 -43.85 10.62
C ASN A 208 -14.27 -43.63 9.68
N ASP A 209 -14.40 -44.06 8.42
CA ASP A 209 -13.37 -43.90 7.40
C ASP A 209 -13.56 -42.63 6.55
N LEU A 210 -14.57 -41.81 6.89
CA LEU A 210 -14.97 -40.62 6.14
C LEU A 210 -14.58 -39.32 6.85
N LYS A 211 -14.02 -38.39 6.08
CA LYS A 211 -13.72 -37.01 6.50
C LYS A 211 -14.26 -36.01 5.48
N LEU A 212 -14.77 -34.87 5.94
CA LEU A 212 -15.00 -33.71 5.09
C LEU A 212 -13.87 -32.71 5.29
N GLN A 213 -13.30 -32.23 4.19
CA GLN A 213 -12.48 -31.04 4.13
C GLN A 213 -13.32 -29.92 3.51
N ILE A 214 -13.48 -28.83 4.23
CA ILE A 214 -14.27 -27.66 3.83
C ILE A 214 -13.29 -26.50 3.73
N ASP A 215 -13.10 -25.99 2.51
CA ASP A 215 -12.16 -24.92 2.22
C ASP A 215 -12.88 -23.71 1.63
N HIS A 216 -12.75 -22.57 2.30
CA HIS A 216 -13.11 -21.28 1.73
C HIS A 216 -12.13 -20.94 0.59
N THR A 217 -12.66 -20.62 -0.59
CA THR A 217 -11.86 -20.40 -1.81
C THR A 217 -11.89 -18.95 -2.28
N LYS A 218 -12.99 -18.25 -2.03
CA LYS A 218 -13.18 -16.86 -2.49
C LYS A 218 -14.10 -16.09 -1.56
N HIS A 219 -13.72 -14.87 -1.22
CA HIS A 219 -14.54 -13.98 -0.39
C HIS A 219 -15.77 -13.46 -1.14
N LEU A 220 -16.87 -13.23 -0.41
CA LEU A 220 -17.99 -12.40 -0.87
C LEU A 220 -17.61 -10.91 -0.83
N PHE A 221 -16.86 -10.49 0.20
CA PHE A 221 -16.32 -9.13 0.29
C PHE A 221 -15.33 -8.87 -0.85
N GLY A 222 -15.35 -7.66 -1.40
CA GLY A 222 -14.47 -7.30 -2.49
C GLY A 222 -13.03 -7.07 -2.04
N PHE A 223 -12.10 -7.83 -2.58
CA PHE A 223 -10.67 -7.55 -2.56
C PHE A 223 -10.19 -7.45 -4.00
N GLY A 224 -9.61 -6.31 -4.38
CA GLY A 224 -9.15 -6.09 -5.74
C GLY A 224 -7.96 -5.16 -5.87
N THR A 225 -7.50 -4.98 -7.10
CA THR A 225 -6.43 -4.04 -7.44
C THR A 225 -6.75 -3.36 -8.77
N GLN A 226 -6.26 -2.14 -8.94
CA GLN A 226 -6.13 -1.48 -10.23
C GLN A 226 -5.06 -2.18 -11.07
N LEU A 227 -5.34 -2.28 -12.36
CA LEU A 227 -4.51 -2.95 -13.34
C LEU A 227 -4.49 -2.14 -14.64
N ARG A 228 -3.32 -2.14 -15.29
CA ARG A 228 -3.19 -1.77 -16.70
C ARG A 228 -3.65 -2.95 -17.57
N SER A 229 -4.18 -2.64 -18.74
CA SER A 229 -4.77 -3.67 -19.60
C SER A 229 -3.72 -4.60 -20.19
N ASP A 230 -2.52 -4.09 -20.48
CA ASP A 230 -1.40 -4.85 -21.02
C ASP A 230 -0.92 -5.96 -20.07
N TYR A 231 -0.93 -5.72 -18.75
CA TYR A 231 -0.59 -6.74 -17.74
C TYR A 231 -1.53 -7.95 -17.76
N ILE A 232 -2.74 -7.78 -18.26
CA ILE A 232 -3.76 -8.84 -18.28
C ILE A 232 -3.82 -9.58 -19.62
N VAL A 233 -3.58 -8.88 -20.73
CA VAL A 233 -3.69 -9.50 -22.06
C VAL A 233 -2.37 -10.02 -22.60
N SER A 234 -1.23 -9.47 -22.18
CA SER A 234 0.08 -9.92 -22.67
C SER A 234 0.52 -11.20 -21.96
N PRO A 235 1.04 -12.21 -22.70
CA PRO A 235 1.57 -13.44 -22.11
C PRO A 235 2.81 -13.21 -21.24
N ASP A 236 3.52 -12.08 -21.42
CA ASP A 236 4.75 -11.76 -20.67
C ASP A 236 4.48 -11.59 -19.16
N TYR A 237 3.24 -11.27 -18.79
CA TYR A 237 2.83 -11.03 -17.40
C TYR A 237 2.09 -12.22 -16.78
N LYS A 238 2.28 -13.45 -17.31
CA LYS A 238 1.52 -14.62 -16.84
C LYS A 238 1.65 -14.91 -15.35
N GLN A 239 2.82 -14.65 -14.77
CA GLN A 239 3.03 -14.80 -13.33
C GLN A 239 2.22 -13.78 -12.53
N LEU A 240 2.23 -12.50 -12.93
CA LEU A 240 1.43 -11.45 -12.31
C LEU A 240 -0.06 -11.76 -12.42
N GLN A 241 -0.53 -12.24 -13.57
CA GLN A 241 -1.93 -12.67 -13.77
C GLN A 241 -2.32 -13.77 -12.77
N ASN A 242 -1.49 -14.79 -12.61
CA ASN A 242 -1.75 -15.87 -11.64
C ASN A 242 -1.80 -15.35 -10.20
N ILE A 243 -0.93 -14.39 -9.85
CA ILE A 243 -0.96 -13.71 -8.55
C ILE A 243 -2.27 -12.94 -8.37
N ILE A 244 -2.70 -12.19 -9.38
CA ILE A 244 -3.95 -11.42 -9.35
C ILE A 244 -5.15 -12.36 -9.12
N TYR A 245 -5.23 -13.46 -9.88
CA TYR A 245 -6.33 -14.43 -9.77
C TYR A 245 -6.31 -15.18 -8.43
N TYR A 246 -5.13 -15.34 -7.83
CA TYR A 246 -4.98 -15.91 -6.51
C TYR A 246 -5.42 -14.95 -5.40
N LEU A 247 -5.02 -13.68 -5.47
CA LEU A 247 -5.25 -12.71 -4.40
C LEU A 247 -6.66 -12.09 -4.43
N PHE A 248 -7.22 -11.86 -5.61
CA PHE A 248 -8.34 -10.94 -5.78
C PHE A 248 -9.56 -11.56 -6.45
N ASN A 249 -10.74 -11.07 -6.05
CA ASN A 249 -12.04 -11.34 -6.67
C ASN A 249 -12.59 -10.12 -7.43
N TRP A 250 -11.90 -8.98 -7.36
CA TRP A 250 -12.23 -7.74 -8.07
C TRP A 250 -11.00 -7.15 -8.76
N ALA A 251 -11.25 -6.37 -9.82
CA ALA A 251 -10.23 -5.62 -10.52
C ALA A 251 -10.79 -4.29 -11.02
N THR A 252 -9.95 -3.27 -11.11
CA THR A 252 -10.26 -1.98 -11.77
C THR A 252 -9.38 -1.81 -13.01
N ILE A 253 -9.99 -1.53 -14.16
CA ILE A 253 -9.26 -1.12 -15.37
C ILE A 253 -9.30 0.40 -15.48
N GLU A 254 -8.12 1.04 -15.37
CA GLU A 254 -8.01 2.51 -15.38
C GLU A 254 -8.03 3.13 -16.78
N GLU A 255 -7.82 2.30 -17.81
CA GLU A 255 -7.73 2.76 -19.20
C GLU A 255 -9.09 3.14 -19.80
N TYR A 256 -10.16 3.10 -19.00
CA TYR A 256 -11.50 3.59 -19.38
C TYR A 256 -11.67 5.11 -19.20
N LYS A 257 -10.66 5.83 -18.69
CA LYS A 257 -10.62 7.30 -18.63
C LYS A 257 -10.87 7.93 -20.01
N TRP A 258 -11.67 9.01 -20.06
CA TRP A 258 -12.04 9.68 -21.32
C TRP A 258 -10.85 10.28 -22.08
N THR A 259 -9.73 10.57 -21.41
CA THR A 259 -8.51 11.01 -22.11
C THR A 259 -8.01 9.99 -23.13
N TYR A 260 -8.33 8.70 -22.94
CA TYR A 260 -7.86 7.53 -23.68
C TYR A 260 -6.32 7.48 -23.86
N ASN A 261 -5.75 6.28 -23.88
CA ASN A 261 -4.30 6.11 -24.09
C ASN A 261 -3.93 5.75 -25.53
N ARG A 262 -4.94 5.48 -26.39
CA ARG A 262 -4.76 5.06 -27.79
C ARG A 262 -5.88 5.59 -28.69
N GLY A 263 -5.56 5.70 -29.98
CA GLY A 263 -6.50 6.13 -31.02
C GLY A 263 -6.52 7.64 -31.21
N THR A 264 -7.57 8.12 -31.87
CA THR A 264 -7.83 9.54 -32.11
C THR A 264 -9.19 9.94 -31.53
N ARG A 265 -9.53 11.23 -31.60
CA ARG A 265 -10.87 11.70 -31.20
C ARG A 265 -11.99 10.98 -31.98
N GLU A 266 -11.80 10.80 -33.29
CA GLU A 266 -12.78 10.19 -34.19
C GLU A 266 -12.83 8.67 -33.99
N HIS A 267 -11.72 8.09 -33.54
CA HIS A 267 -11.56 6.65 -33.35
C HIS A 267 -10.83 6.34 -32.02
N PRO A 268 -11.46 6.57 -30.86
CA PRO A 268 -10.84 6.30 -29.57
C PRO A 268 -10.73 4.79 -29.34
N ASP A 269 -9.56 4.31 -28.91
CA ASP A 269 -9.28 2.88 -28.83
C ASP A 269 -9.26 2.35 -27.39
N PHE A 270 -10.35 1.67 -27.01
CA PHE A 270 -10.49 0.95 -25.75
C PHE A 270 -10.44 -0.58 -25.92
N THR A 271 -9.99 -1.08 -27.08
CA THR A 271 -10.05 -2.51 -27.40
C THR A 271 -9.27 -3.36 -26.39
N MET A 272 -8.08 -2.93 -25.97
CA MET A 272 -7.33 -3.65 -24.94
C MET A 272 -7.97 -3.58 -23.55
N ALA A 273 -8.60 -2.46 -23.18
CA ALA A 273 -9.34 -2.36 -21.91
C ALA A 273 -10.53 -3.33 -21.87
N VAL A 274 -11.25 -3.45 -22.98
CA VAL A 274 -12.33 -4.44 -23.13
C VAL A 274 -11.79 -5.88 -23.12
N ALA A 275 -10.66 -6.14 -23.80
CA ALA A 275 -10.04 -7.46 -23.80
C ALA A 275 -9.55 -7.89 -22.41
N ALA A 276 -8.90 -6.98 -21.66
CA ALA A 276 -8.49 -7.21 -20.28
C ALA A 276 -9.69 -7.48 -19.37
N THR A 277 -10.77 -6.71 -19.54
CA THR A 277 -12.03 -6.93 -18.82
C THR A 277 -12.61 -8.32 -19.08
N ASP A 278 -12.65 -8.76 -20.34
CA ASP A 278 -13.16 -10.09 -20.67
C ASP A 278 -12.26 -11.19 -20.10
N GLU A 279 -10.94 -11.01 -20.08
CA GLU A 279 -10.00 -11.97 -19.52
C GLU A 279 -10.13 -12.11 -18.00
N LEU A 280 -10.27 -10.99 -17.28
CA LEU A 280 -10.55 -10.98 -15.84
C LEU A 280 -11.86 -11.72 -15.51
N ARG A 281 -12.91 -11.48 -16.31
CA ARG A 281 -14.21 -12.15 -16.13
C ARG A 281 -14.15 -13.65 -16.39
N LYS A 282 -13.37 -14.10 -17.39
CA LYS A 282 -13.15 -15.55 -17.62
C LYS A 282 -12.51 -16.23 -16.40
N HIS A 283 -11.70 -15.51 -15.64
CA HIS A 283 -11.09 -15.97 -14.40
C HIS A 283 -11.96 -15.69 -13.15
N GLY A 284 -13.21 -15.24 -13.36
CA GLY A 284 -14.20 -15.07 -12.31
C GLY A 284 -14.07 -13.76 -11.52
N LEU A 285 -13.27 -12.79 -11.97
CA LEU A 285 -13.19 -11.49 -11.30
C LEU A 285 -14.35 -10.59 -11.72
N ASN A 286 -14.87 -9.82 -10.77
CA ASN A 286 -15.74 -8.69 -11.03
C ASN A 286 -14.89 -7.50 -11.47
N VAL A 287 -15.36 -6.71 -12.44
CA VAL A 287 -14.58 -5.60 -12.99
C VAL A 287 -15.26 -4.26 -12.72
N ARG A 288 -14.49 -3.29 -12.23
CA ARG A 288 -14.86 -1.88 -12.10
C ARG A 288 -14.30 -1.08 -13.28
N GLY A 289 -15.14 -0.28 -13.92
CA GLY A 289 -14.70 0.66 -14.96
C GLY A 289 -14.32 2.00 -14.36
N HIS A 290 -13.10 2.45 -14.61
CA HIS A 290 -12.60 3.71 -14.09
C HIS A 290 -11.94 4.54 -15.20
N CYS A 291 -12.44 5.73 -15.54
CA CYS A 291 -13.74 6.30 -15.15
C CYS A 291 -14.39 7.00 -16.36
N MET A 292 -15.73 7.12 -16.35
CA MET A 292 -16.47 7.75 -17.45
C MET A 292 -16.15 9.25 -17.56
N PHE A 293 -16.21 9.93 -16.42
CA PHE A 293 -16.00 11.37 -16.33
C PHE A 293 -15.18 11.71 -15.09
N TRP A 294 -14.31 12.71 -15.22
CA TRP A 294 -13.57 13.29 -14.11
C TRP A 294 -13.91 14.77 -14.03
N ALA A 295 -14.34 15.26 -12.86
CA ALA A 295 -14.89 16.60 -12.69
C ALA A 295 -13.84 17.72 -12.48
N VAL A 296 -12.62 17.37 -12.03
CA VAL A 296 -11.49 18.30 -11.96
C VAL A 296 -11.15 18.73 -13.38
N GLY A 297 -11.12 20.03 -13.68
CA GLY A 297 -10.85 20.51 -15.04
C GLY A 297 -9.35 20.48 -15.38
N GLY A 298 -9.03 20.36 -16.66
CA GLY A 298 -7.66 20.52 -17.17
C GLY A 298 -7.20 19.31 -17.97
N ALA A 299 -6.19 18.59 -17.48
CA ALA A 299 -5.58 17.45 -18.19
C ALA A 299 -6.37 16.14 -18.10
N THR A 300 -7.49 16.14 -17.35
CA THR A 300 -8.32 14.97 -17.05
C THR A 300 -9.43 14.73 -18.09
N GLN A 301 -9.67 15.72 -18.98
CA GLN A 301 -10.52 15.59 -20.16
C GLN A 301 -9.65 15.75 -21.42
N PRO A 302 -10.05 15.15 -22.57
CA PRO A 302 -9.42 15.46 -23.85
C PRO A 302 -9.43 16.96 -24.15
N SER A 303 -8.39 17.47 -24.81
CA SER A 303 -8.24 18.91 -25.11
C SER A 303 -9.40 19.49 -25.94
N TYR A 304 -10.04 18.69 -26.78
CA TYR A 304 -11.23 19.14 -27.52
C TYR A 304 -12.45 19.33 -26.62
N VAL A 305 -12.56 18.57 -25.52
CA VAL A 305 -13.65 18.69 -24.53
C VAL A 305 -13.45 19.95 -23.69
N THR A 306 -12.22 20.24 -23.27
CA THR A 306 -11.92 21.44 -22.45
C THR A 306 -12.23 22.76 -23.19
N ALA A 307 -12.15 22.74 -24.52
CA ALA A 307 -12.51 23.85 -25.40
C ALA A 307 -14.02 24.03 -25.64
N MET A 308 -14.85 23.05 -25.27
CA MET A 308 -16.30 23.08 -25.49
C MET A 308 -17.07 23.68 -24.30
N SER A 309 -18.28 24.16 -24.59
CA SER A 309 -19.24 24.64 -23.60
C SER A 309 -20.67 24.52 -24.13
N GLY A 310 -21.65 24.77 -23.26
CA GLY A 310 -23.08 24.81 -23.61
C GLY A 310 -23.55 23.51 -24.25
N GLN A 311 -24.43 23.63 -25.25
CA GLN A 311 -25.08 22.48 -25.89
C GLN A 311 -24.08 21.55 -26.59
N THR A 312 -23.04 22.08 -27.23
CA THR A 312 -22.01 21.27 -27.91
C THR A 312 -21.32 20.30 -26.95
N LEU A 313 -20.99 20.76 -25.74
CA LEU A 313 -20.44 19.89 -24.71
C LEU A 313 -21.48 18.86 -24.25
N LYS A 314 -22.75 19.28 -24.08
CA LYS A 314 -23.82 18.35 -23.68
C LYS A 314 -23.98 17.19 -24.66
N ASP A 315 -24.04 17.49 -25.95
CA ASP A 315 -24.18 16.50 -27.02
C ASP A 315 -22.96 15.56 -27.07
N THR A 316 -21.75 16.12 -26.93
CA THR A 316 -20.49 15.35 -26.92
C THR A 316 -20.41 14.39 -25.73
N VAL A 317 -20.89 14.81 -24.56
CA VAL A 317 -20.98 13.93 -23.37
C VAL A 317 -21.94 12.78 -23.64
N VAL A 318 -23.14 13.05 -24.19
CA VAL A 318 -24.12 11.98 -24.47
C VAL A 318 -23.60 11.00 -25.52
N GLU A 319 -22.90 11.49 -26.54
CA GLU A 319 -22.22 10.65 -27.53
C GLU A 319 -21.18 9.74 -26.86
N HIS A 320 -20.34 10.29 -25.97
CA HIS A 320 -19.37 9.51 -25.22
C HIS A 320 -20.04 8.43 -24.35
N ILE A 321 -21.14 8.76 -23.65
CA ILE A 321 -21.90 7.76 -22.87
C ILE A 321 -22.37 6.62 -23.76
N ARG A 322 -22.98 6.93 -24.92
CA ARG A 322 -23.47 5.90 -25.85
C ARG A 322 -22.34 5.00 -26.35
N TYR A 323 -21.19 5.58 -26.66
CA TYR A 323 -20.02 4.84 -27.09
C TYR A 323 -19.52 3.89 -25.99
N MET A 324 -19.25 4.43 -24.79
CA MET A 324 -18.70 3.65 -23.68
C MET A 324 -19.65 2.55 -23.22
N THR A 325 -20.93 2.88 -23.00
CA THR A 325 -21.95 1.87 -22.64
C THR A 325 -22.15 0.83 -23.74
N GLY A 326 -21.95 1.18 -25.01
CA GLY A 326 -21.99 0.24 -26.13
C GLY A 326 -20.88 -0.81 -26.08
N ILE A 327 -19.63 -0.40 -25.82
CA ILE A 327 -18.48 -1.31 -25.83
C ILE A 327 -18.34 -2.17 -24.56
N THR A 328 -18.97 -1.74 -23.45
CA THR A 328 -18.84 -2.42 -22.15
C THR A 328 -20.12 -3.07 -21.62
N LYS A 329 -21.21 -3.01 -22.40
CA LYS A 329 -22.51 -3.57 -22.02
C LYS A 329 -22.40 -5.00 -21.49
N GLY A 330 -22.88 -5.21 -20.26
CA GLY A 330 -22.88 -6.53 -19.62
C GLY A 330 -21.50 -7.07 -19.23
N LYS A 331 -20.45 -6.22 -19.23
CA LYS A 331 -19.10 -6.60 -18.82
C LYS A 331 -18.75 -6.12 -17.41
N LEU A 332 -19.17 -4.92 -17.02
CA LEU A 332 -18.74 -4.33 -15.75
C LEU A 332 -19.74 -4.55 -14.62
N SER A 333 -19.22 -4.79 -13.42
CA SER A 333 -20.01 -4.90 -12.19
C SER A 333 -20.21 -3.52 -11.55
N HIS A 334 -19.18 -2.65 -11.60
CA HIS A 334 -19.22 -1.25 -11.15
C HIS A 334 -18.77 -0.29 -12.24
N TRP A 335 -19.32 0.94 -12.21
CA TRP A 335 -18.91 2.02 -13.10
C TRP A 335 -18.71 3.31 -12.32
N ASP A 336 -17.47 3.83 -12.30
CA ASP A 336 -17.20 5.18 -11.78
C ASP A 336 -17.67 6.18 -12.82
N VAL A 337 -18.91 6.67 -12.65
CA VAL A 337 -19.53 7.60 -13.60
C VAL A 337 -18.90 8.98 -13.46
N ASN A 338 -18.65 9.43 -12.23
CA ASN A 338 -17.96 10.69 -12.01
C ASN A 338 -16.90 10.54 -10.91
N ASN A 339 -15.70 10.99 -11.22
CA ASN A 339 -14.57 11.06 -10.32
C ASN A 339 -14.36 12.50 -9.83
N GLU A 340 -14.11 12.66 -8.53
CA GLU A 340 -13.64 13.88 -7.85
C GLU A 340 -14.56 15.09 -7.98
N LEU A 341 -15.87 14.85 -7.88
CA LEU A 341 -16.86 15.91 -7.97
C LEU A 341 -16.70 16.92 -6.85
N LEU A 342 -16.23 16.59 -5.65
CA LEU A 342 -15.99 17.57 -4.58
C LEU A 342 -14.89 18.58 -4.92
N HIS A 343 -13.94 18.16 -5.75
CA HIS A 343 -12.73 18.92 -6.07
C HIS A 343 -12.81 19.64 -7.42
N GLY A 344 -13.84 19.35 -8.23
CA GLY A 344 -14.08 20.01 -9.50
C GLY A 344 -15.55 20.10 -9.89
N ASN A 345 -15.86 21.00 -10.83
CA ASN A 345 -17.20 21.18 -11.38
C ASN A 345 -17.14 21.50 -12.89
N PHE A 346 -16.18 20.90 -13.59
CA PHE A 346 -15.91 21.20 -15.00
C PHE A 346 -17.18 21.11 -15.85
N TYR A 347 -17.96 20.05 -15.69
CA TYR A 347 -19.14 19.82 -16.51
C TYR A 347 -20.31 20.74 -16.14
N GLU A 348 -20.54 21.00 -14.85
CA GLU A 348 -21.55 21.95 -14.40
C GLU A 348 -21.25 23.35 -14.93
N SER A 349 -20.01 23.82 -14.73
CA SER A 349 -19.59 25.17 -15.13
C SER A 349 -19.59 25.37 -16.64
N LYS A 350 -19.10 24.40 -17.42
CA LYS A 350 -19.02 24.52 -18.88
C LYS A 350 -20.37 24.36 -19.56
N THR A 351 -21.30 23.61 -18.97
CA THR A 351 -22.64 23.44 -19.55
C THR A 351 -23.66 24.46 -19.05
N GLY A 352 -23.38 25.15 -17.94
CA GLY A 352 -24.29 26.08 -17.27
C GLY A 352 -25.44 25.39 -16.54
N ASP A 353 -25.29 24.11 -16.21
CA ASP A 353 -26.31 23.28 -15.57
C ASP A 353 -25.72 22.64 -14.30
N ASP A 354 -26.14 23.13 -13.13
CA ASP A 354 -25.63 22.71 -11.83
C ASP A 354 -25.91 21.23 -11.49
N HIS A 355 -26.83 20.59 -12.23
CA HIS A 355 -27.20 19.19 -12.03
C HIS A 355 -26.77 18.31 -13.21
N TYR A 356 -25.83 18.78 -14.03
CA TYR A 356 -25.47 18.06 -15.24
C TYR A 356 -24.83 16.69 -14.95
N THR A 357 -24.04 16.54 -13.88
CA THR A 357 -23.54 15.21 -13.50
C THR A 357 -24.68 14.26 -13.08
N GLN A 358 -25.75 14.75 -12.44
CA GLN A 358 -26.93 13.90 -12.17
C GLN A 358 -27.62 13.46 -13.48
N HIS A 359 -27.67 14.34 -14.49
CA HIS A 359 -28.13 13.97 -15.82
C HIS A 359 -27.23 12.89 -16.45
N MET A 360 -25.91 12.98 -16.33
CA MET A 360 -24.99 11.94 -16.81
C MET A 360 -25.30 10.57 -16.20
N PHE A 361 -25.48 10.49 -14.87
CA PHE A 361 -25.84 9.24 -14.20
C PHE A 361 -27.15 8.65 -14.72
N ARG A 362 -28.21 9.46 -14.87
CA ARG A 362 -29.49 8.99 -15.43
C ARG A 362 -29.31 8.46 -16.85
N THR A 363 -28.53 9.15 -17.67
CA THR A 363 -28.26 8.76 -19.05
C THR A 363 -27.48 7.44 -19.12
N VAL A 364 -26.42 7.28 -18.31
CA VAL A 364 -25.68 6.00 -18.20
C VAL A 364 -26.62 4.88 -17.77
N HIS A 365 -27.39 5.07 -16.69
CA HIS A 365 -28.30 4.05 -16.16
C HIS A 365 -29.37 3.63 -17.17
N SER A 366 -29.87 4.57 -17.98
CA SER A 366 -30.88 4.29 -19.01
C SER A 366 -30.34 3.43 -20.17
N LEU A 367 -29.05 3.53 -20.48
CA LEU A 367 -28.40 2.83 -21.59
C LEU A 367 -27.82 1.49 -21.17
N ASP A 368 -27.28 1.41 -19.95
CA ASP A 368 -26.87 0.18 -19.28
C ASP A 368 -27.24 0.20 -17.78
N PRO A 369 -28.34 -0.45 -17.38
CA PRO A 369 -28.76 -0.53 -15.98
C PRO A 369 -28.03 -1.62 -15.19
N THR A 370 -27.13 -2.39 -15.83
CA THR A 370 -26.47 -3.57 -15.23
C THR A 370 -25.42 -3.20 -14.18
N PRO A 371 -24.42 -2.34 -14.48
CA PRO A 371 -23.42 -1.97 -13.48
C PRO A 371 -24.01 -1.06 -12.40
N LYS A 372 -23.56 -1.23 -11.16
CA LYS A 372 -23.83 -0.23 -10.12
C LYS A 372 -23.02 1.03 -10.44
N LEU A 373 -23.67 2.19 -10.42
CA LEU A 373 -23.04 3.47 -10.72
C LEU A 373 -22.47 4.10 -9.45
N PHE A 374 -21.24 4.61 -9.54
CA PHE A 374 -20.48 5.15 -8.43
C PHE A 374 -20.16 6.64 -8.63
N LEU A 375 -20.35 7.41 -7.56
CA LEU A 375 -19.54 8.59 -7.27
C LEU A 375 -18.23 8.12 -6.63
N ASN A 376 -17.11 8.76 -6.94
CA ASN A 376 -15.80 8.38 -6.42
C ASN A 376 -14.98 9.63 -6.07
N ASP A 377 -14.43 9.73 -4.85
CA ASP A 377 -13.76 10.96 -4.40
C ASP A 377 -12.66 10.70 -3.35
N TYR A 378 -11.65 11.59 -3.28
CA TYR A 378 -10.55 11.53 -2.30
C TYR A 378 -10.75 12.45 -1.10
N SER A 379 -9.92 12.31 -0.06
CA SER A 379 -9.99 13.12 1.18
C SER A 379 -11.32 13.04 1.95
N VAL A 380 -12.21 12.11 1.59
CA VAL A 380 -13.50 11.90 2.26
C VAL A 380 -13.43 10.93 3.45
N VAL A 381 -12.31 10.20 3.57
CA VAL A 381 -12.01 9.31 4.71
C VAL A 381 -10.54 9.33 5.12
N ALA A 382 -9.62 9.69 4.20
CA ALA A 382 -8.19 9.82 4.49
C ALA A 382 -7.90 10.95 5.49
N ASN A 383 -8.67 12.04 5.40
CA ASN A 383 -8.79 13.09 6.41
C ASN A 383 -10.28 13.43 6.60
N GLY A 384 -10.59 14.29 7.58
CA GLY A 384 -11.97 14.65 7.91
C GLY A 384 -12.58 15.72 6.99
N GLU A 385 -11.76 16.48 6.25
CA GLU A 385 -12.09 17.78 5.65
C GLU A 385 -13.34 17.74 4.77
N TYR A 386 -13.48 16.70 3.94
CA TYR A 386 -14.55 16.55 2.95
C TYR A 386 -15.61 15.50 3.34
N THR A 387 -15.52 14.88 4.51
CA THR A 387 -16.42 13.78 4.92
C THR A 387 -17.90 14.21 4.88
N LEU A 388 -18.24 15.31 5.55
CA LEU A 388 -19.63 15.82 5.57
C LEU A 388 -20.07 16.43 4.23
N ALA A 389 -19.12 16.98 3.48
CA ALA A 389 -19.36 17.44 2.11
C ALA A 389 -19.80 16.28 1.20
N TYR A 390 -19.12 15.15 1.32
CA TYR A 390 -19.43 13.95 0.57
C TYR A 390 -20.75 13.32 1.01
N LEU A 391 -20.99 13.17 2.32
CA LEU A 391 -22.28 12.68 2.84
C LEU A 391 -23.46 13.43 2.20
N SER A 392 -23.38 14.76 2.19
CA SER A 392 -24.43 15.60 1.61
C SER A 392 -24.54 15.42 0.08
N GLN A 393 -23.42 15.34 -0.64
CA GLN A 393 -23.44 15.05 -2.08
C GLN A 393 -24.09 13.68 -2.39
N ILE A 394 -23.76 12.64 -1.61
CA ILE A 394 -24.34 11.30 -1.77
C ILE A 394 -25.86 11.35 -1.54
N GLN A 395 -26.31 12.04 -0.49
CA GLN A 395 -27.73 12.21 -0.20
C GLN A 395 -28.46 12.96 -1.33
N GLN A 396 -27.84 14.00 -1.90
CA GLN A 396 -28.40 14.72 -3.05
C GLN A 396 -28.55 13.80 -4.27
N PHE A 397 -27.54 13.00 -4.60
CA PHE A 397 -27.61 12.06 -5.74
C PHE A 397 -28.62 10.94 -5.51
N LYS A 398 -28.75 10.46 -4.27
CA LYS A 398 -29.77 9.48 -3.88
C LYS A 398 -31.18 10.08 -4.02
N ALA A 399 -31.40 11.29 -3.52
CA ALA A 399 -32.67 12.01 -3.65
C ALA A 399 -33.03 12.31 -5.12
N ALA A 400 -32.02 12.55 -5.96
CA ALA A 400 -32.18 12.78 -7.39
C ALA A 400 -32.52 11.52 -8.21
N ASN A 401 -32.56 10.34 -7.58
CA ASN A 401 -32.93 9.04 -8.16
C ASN A 401 -32.17 8.74 -9.47
N VAL A 402 -30.84 8.88 -9.44
CA VAL A 402 -29.99 8.78 -10.64
C VAL A 402 -29.48 7.37 -10.94
N GLY A 403 -29.94 6.36 -10.20
CA GLY A 403 -29.39 5.00 -10.27
C GLY A 403 -28.07 4.82 -9.51
N LEU A 404 -27.80 5.65 -8.49
CA LEU A 404 -26.62 5.54 -7.64
C LEU A 404 -26.61 4.19 -6.91
N GLY A 405 -25.64 3.33 -7.24
CA GLY A 405 -25.54 1.97 -6.72
C GLY A 405 -24.48 1.80 -5.62
N GLY A 406 -23.56 2.74 -5.48
CA GLY A 406 -22.49 2.73 -4.50
C GLY A 406 -21.72 4.05 -4.49
N VAL A 407 -20.80 4.20 -3.53
CA VAL A 407 -19.88 5.33 -3.46
C VAL A 407 -18.46 4.82 -3.21
N GLY A 408 -17.50 5.42 -3.88
CA GLY A 408 -16.08 5.19 -3.70
C GLY A 408 -15.51 6.25 -2.76
N VAL A 409 -14.73 5.79 -1.79
CA VAL A 409 -13.86 6.61 -0.97
C VAL A 409 -12.44 6.24 -1.40
N GLN A 410 -11.81 7.03 -2.27
CA GLN A 410 -10.58 6.62 -2.98
C GLN A 410 -9.54 6.04 -2.01
N SER A 411 -9.43 6.59 -0.80
CA SER A 411 -8.58 6.07 0.26
C SER A 411 -7.08 6.15 -0.07
N HIS A 412 -6.68 7.20 -0.80
CA HIS A 412 -5.29 7.66 -0.80
C HIS A 412 -4.92 8.16 0.59
N MET A 413 -4.26 7.30 1.38
CA MET A 413 -3.96 7.60 2.78
C MET A 413 -2.74 8.50 2.90
N PRO A 414 -2.67 9.38 3.91
CA PRO A 414 -1.55 10.31 4.05
C PRO A 414 -0.20 9.58 4.19
N SER A 415 0.80 10.01 3.42
CA SER A 415 2.13 9.43 3.45
C SER A 415 2.80 9.58 4.82
N ASN A 416 3.55 8.54 5.23
CA ASN A 416 4.34 8.51 6.46
C ASN A 416 3.57 8.94 7.74
N THR A 417 2.25 8.76 7.74
CA THR A 417 1.38 9.12 8.86
C THR A 417 0.63 7.89 9.34
N LYS A 418 0.80 7.54 10.62
CA LYS A 418 0.07 6.40 11.21
C LYS A 418 -1.44 6.67 11.14
N PRO A 419 -2.25 5.76 10.57
CA PRO A 419 -3.69 5.92 10.52
C PRO A 419 -4.29 5.78 11.93
N SER A 420 -5.23 6.67 12.27
CA SER A 420 -6.06 6.52 13.45
C SER A 420 -7.26 5.63 13.13
N PRO A 421 -7.38 4.42 13.70
CA PRO A 421 -8.53 3.54 13.45
C PRO A 421 -9.84 4.17 13.94
N THR A 422 -9.77 4.95 15.01
CA THR A 422 -10.94 5.64 15.59
C THR A 422 -11.46 6.72 14.64
N ALA A 423 -10.57 7.58 14.13
CA ALA A 423 -10.94 8.63 13.18
C ALA A 423 -11.43 8.04 11.85
N LEU A 424 -10.75 7.02 11.32
CA LEU A 424 -11.17 6.36 10.10
C LEU A 424 -12.56 5.72 10.24
N LYS A 425 -12.81 4.98 11.34
CA LYS A 425 -14.14 4.42 11.61
C LYS A 425 -15.19 5.52 11.75
N HIS A 426 -14.90 6.59 12.48
CA HIS A 426 -15.81 7.72 12.65
C HIS A 426 -16.27 8.32 11.32
N ARG A 427 -15.33 8.54 10.38
CA ARG A 427 -15.65 9.05 9.04
C ARG A 427 -16.49 8.07 8.22
N LEU A 428 -16.20 6.77 8.32
CA LEU A 428 -17.02 5.73 7.69
C LEU A 428 -18.44 5.68 8.28
N ASP A 429 -18.58 5.81 9.60
CA ASP A 429 -19.89 5.85 10.27
C ASP A 429 -20.71 7.06 9.80
N ILE A 430 -20.07 8.22 9.59
CA ILE A 430 -20.71 9.42 9.02
C ILE A 430 -21.22 9.13 7.61
N LEU A 431 -20.38 8.63 6.72
CA LEU A 431 -20.77 8.35 5.33
C LEU A 431 -21.84 7.25 5.23
N ALA A 432 -21.83 6.28 6.16
CA ALA A 432 -22.82 5.21 6.23
C ALA A 432 -24.25 5.71 6.44
N GLN A 433 -24.43 6.91 7.02
CA GLN A 433 -25.75 7.54 7.21
C GLN A 433 -26.48 7.78 5.88
N ALA A 434 -25.77 7.86 4.75
CA ALA A 434 -26.39 7.92 3.44
C ALA A 434 -27.19 6.65 3.09
N GLY A 435 -26.87 5.51 3.71
CA GLY A 435 -27.48 4.21 3.42
C GLY A 435 -27.20 3.76 1.98
N VAL A 436 -25.97 3.96 1.51
CA VAL A 436 -25.46 3.54 0.19
C VAL A 436 -24.16 2.76 0.44
N PRO A 437 -23.93 1.60 -0.22
CA PRO A 437 -22.71 0.82 -0.02
C PRO A 437 -21.44 1.59 -0.38
N MET A 438 -20.41 1.49 0.46
CA MET A 438 -19.12 2.14 0.28
C MET A 438 -18.03 1.15 -0.14
N TRP A 439 -17.06 1.64 -0.91
CA TRP A 439 -15.87 0.91 -1.32
C TRP A 439 -14.64 1.78 -1.12
N ALA A 440 -13.57 1.22 -0.55
CA ALA A 440 -12.24 1.79 -0.77
C ALA A 440 -11.84 1.43 -2.21
N THR A 441 -11.70 2.42 -3.08
CA THR A 441 -11.65 2.22 -4.54
C THR A 441 -10.25 2.35 -5.13
N GLU A 442 -9.36 3.07 -4.45
CA GLU A 442 -8.02 3.43 -4.91
C GLU A 442 -7.03 3.44 -3.73
N MET A 443 -7.19 2.48 -2.83
CA MET A 443 -6.49 2.53 -1.55
C MET A 443 -4.99 2.32 -1.75
N ASP A 444 -4.23 3.26 -1.21
CA ASP A 444 -2.79 3.23 -1.15
C ASP A 444 -2.28 4.05 0.04
N MET A 445 -0.99 3.88 0.33
CA MET A 445 -0.27 4.64 1.33
C MET A 445 1.22 4.50 1.06
N VAL A 446 1.95 5.62 1.16
CA VAL A 446 3.42 5.64 1.06
C VAL A 446 4.02 5.65 2.46
N VAL A 447 4.81 4.62 2.79
CA VAL A 447 5.55 4.54 4.05
C VAL A 447 6.92 3.93 3.79
N HIS A 448 7.99 4.62 4.18
CA HIS A 448 9.37 4.20 3.90
C HIS A 448 9.76 2.90 4.63
N ASP A 449 9.33 2.74 5.88
CA ASP A 449 9.55 1.49 6.63
C ASP A 449 8.49 0.45 6.25
N GLU A 450 8.94 -0.64 5.63
CA GLU A 450 8.10 -1.73 5.13
C GLU A 450 7.27 -2.40 6.25
N ASN A 451 7.81 -2.49 7.47
CA ASN A 451 7.10 -3.09 8.60
C ASN A 451 5.99 -2.18 9.11
N SER A 452 6.27 -0.89 9.28
CA SER A 452 5.29 0.14 9.61
C SER A 452 4.20 0.21 8.54
N ARG A 453 4.58 0.11 7.26
CA ARG A 453 3.62 0.04 6.14
C ARG A 453 2.66 -1.12 6.31
N ALA A 454 3.16 -2.33 6.60
CA ALA A 454 2.35 -3.52 6.81
C ALA A 454 1.40 -3.38 8.02
N ASP A 455 1.88 -2.86 9.15
CA ASP A 455 1.08 -2.67 10.35
C ASP A 455 -0.01 -1.62 10.15
N TRP A 456 0.30 -0.52 9.46
CA TRP A 456 -0.64 0.56 9.20
C TRP A 456 -1.68 0.17 8.15
N TYR A 457 -1.28 -0.60 7.13
CA TYR A 457 -2.22 -1.21 6.21
C TYR A 457 -3.19 -2.16 6.92
N GLU A 458 -2.71 -3.01 7.85
CA GLU A 458 -3.61 -3.87 8.62
C GLU A 458 -4.66 -3.06 9.41
N ILE A 459 -4.27 -1.94 10.01
CA ILE A 459 -5.21 -1.04 10.70
C ILE A 459 -6.34 -0.64 9.74
N ILE A 460 -5.96 -0.15 8.56
CA ILE A 460 -6.91 0.32 7.54
C ILE A 460 -7.80 -0.84 7.08
N TRP A 461 -7.21 -1.96 6.67
CA TRP A 461 -7.95 -3.11 6.15
C TRP A 461 -8.93 -3.70 7.16
N ARG A 462 -8.55 -3.82 8.44
CA ARG A 462 -9.46 -4.26 9.50
C ARG A 462 -10.61 -3.30 9.73
N VAL A 463 -10.35 -1.99 9.72
CA VAL A 463 -11.42 -0.99 9.87
C VAL A 463 -12.41 -1.09 8.71
N PHE A 464 -11.94 -1.11 7.46
CA PHE A 464 -12.80 -1.29 6.29
C PHE A 464 -13.53 -2.63 6.28
N PHE A 465 -12.83 -3.75 6.51
CA PHE A 465 -13.43 -5.08 6.52
C PHE A 465 -14.43 -5.27 7.66
N SER A 466 -14.21 -4.64 8.83
CA SER A 466 -15.13 -4.70 9.97
C SER A 466 -16.31 -3.72 9.90
N HIS A 467 -16.33 -2.82 8.91
CA HIS A 467 -17.37 -1.79 8.83
C HIS A 467 -18.59 -2.26 8.02
N PRO A 468 -19.81 -2.25 8.58
CA PRO A 468 -21.01 -2.81 7.92
C PRO A 468 -21.47 -2.04 6.66
N GLY A 469 -21.09 -0.77 6.52
CA GLY A 469 -21.36 0.03 5.31
C GLY A 469 -20.35 -0.18 4.17
N VAL A 470 -19.29 -0.96 4.38
CA VAL A 470 -18.25 -1.21 3.38
C VAL A 470 -18.42 -2.60 2.77
N ASP A 471 -18.37 -2.68 1.44
CA ASP A 471 -18.52 -3.93 0.68
C ASP A 471 -17.23 -4.36 -0.04
N GLY A 472 -16.20 -3.51 -0.13
CA GLY A 472 -14.92 -3.92 -0.70
C GLY A 472 -13.79 -2.91 -0.59
N ILE A 473 -12.58 -3.42 -0.88
CA ILE A 473 -11.29 -2.74 -0.89
C ILE A 473 -10.61 -3.04 -2.22
N ILE A 474 -10.18 -1.98 -2.91
CA ILE A 474 -9.40 -2.03 -4.14
C ILE A 474 -8.11 -1.25 -3.92
N PHE A 475 -6.97 -1.90 -4.13
CA PHE A 475 -5.66 -1.26 -4.11
C PHE A 475 -5.42 -0.45 -5.40
N TRP A 476 -4.77 0.71 -5.32
CA TRP A 476 -4.41 1.48 -6.52
C TRP A 476 -3.09 1.05 -7.17
N GLY A 477 -2.96 -0.26 -7.34
CA GLY A 477 -1.74 -0.92 -7.78
C GLY A 477 -1.05 -1.62 -6.61
N ILE A 478 -0.39 -2.73 -6.93
CA ILE A 478 0.25 -3.60 -5.95
C ILE A 478 1.70 -3.91 -6.30
N TRP A 479 2.16 -3.47 -7.46
CA TRP A 479 3.48 -3.74 -7.97
C TRP A 479 4.30 -2.45 -7.93
N ASP A 480 5.38 -2.47 -7.15
CA ASP A 480 6.24 -1.32 -6.93
C ASP A 480 6.83 -0.71 -8.21
N HIS A 481 7.10 -1.54 -9.22
CA HIS A 481 7.61 -1.10 -10.52
C HIS A 481 6.64 -0.18 -11.27
N ASP A 482 5.33 -0.39 -11.11
CA ASP A 482 4.30 0.43 -11.74
C ASP A 482 4.00 1.71 -10.93
N LYS A 483 4.49 1.77 -9.68
CA LYS A 483 4.16 2.82 -8.71
C LYS A 483 5.45 3.39 -8.09
N SER A 484 5.75 2.98 -6.86
CA SER A 484 6.93 3.39 -6.10
C SER A 484 7.38 2.24 -5.19
N PRO A 485 8.68 2.14 -4.85
CA PRO A 485 9.19 1.16 -3.88
C PRO A 485 8.47 1.19 -2.52
N ASP A 486 7.94 2.35 -2.13
CA ASP A 486 7.30 2.57 -0.83
C ASP A 486 5.78 2.31 -0.83
N TYR A 487 5.26 1.68 -1.88
CA TYR A 487 3.84 1.67 -2.24
C TYR A 487 3.22 0.27 -2.46
N GLY A 488 4.01 -0.73 -2.85
CA GLY A 488 3.50 -2.02 -3.35
C GLY A 488 3.20 -3.08 -2.29
N LEU A 489 2.56 -4.18 -2.73
CA LEU A 489 2.51 -5.49 -2.04
C LEU A 489 3.52 -6.48 -2.65
N LEU A 490 3.99 -6.19 -3.86
CA LEU A 490 4.93 -6.99 -4.66
C LEU A 490 6.16 -6.15 -5.00
N HIS A 491 7.34 -6.76 -4.88
CA HIS A 491 8.62 -6.17 -5.18
C HIS A 491 9.24 -6.74 -6.45
N GLY A 492 9.63 -5.85 -7.38
CA GLY A 492 10.38 -6.15 -8.58
C GLY A 492 9.70 -7.12 -9.56
N TYR A 493 10.42 -7.52 -10.60
CA TYR A 493 9.92 -8.43 -11.66
C TYR A 493 9.82 -9.90 -11.23
N SER A 494 10.36 -10.25 -10.07
CA SER A 494 10.19 -11.58 -9.47
C SER A 494 8.87 -11.69 -8.69
N TYR A 495 8.14 -10.57 -8.53
CA TYR A 495 6.86 -10.49 -7.83
C TYR A 495 6.91 -11.07 -6.40
N THR A 496 7.98 -10.78 -5.67
CA THR A 496 8.14 -11.24 -4.29
C THR A 496 7.25 -10.42 -3.36
N LEU A 497 6.54 -11.07 -2.44
CA LEU A 497 5.71 -10.37 -1.46
C LEU A 497 6.59 -9.56 -0.50
N ASP A 498 6.31 -8.28 -0.41
CA ASP A 498 6.82 -7.39 0.63
C ASP A 498 6.09 -7.69 1.98
N LYS A 499 6.42 -7.00 3.08
CA LYS A 499 5.78 -7.21 4.39
C LYS A 499 4.27 -6.92 4.35
N ALA A 500 3.84 -5.92 3.59
CA ALA A 500 2.42 -5.62 3.43
C ALA A 500 1.71 -6.73 2.64
N GLY A 501 2.32 -7.25 1.57
CA GLY A 501 1.82 -8.38 0.79
C GLY A 501 1.74 -9.66 1.61
N GLN A 502 2.77 -9.96 2.42
CA GLN A 502 2.75 -11.08 3.36
C GLN A 502 1.61 -10.95 4.36
N ARG A 503 1.40 -9.74 4.92
CA ARG A 503 0.30 -9.45 5.84
C ARG A 503 -1.06 -9.61 5.16
N PHE A 504 -1.20 -9.13 3.92
CA PHE A 504 -2.43 -9.25 3.15
C PHE A 504 -2.79 -10.70 2.86
N VAL A 505 -1.82 -11.52 2.45
CA VAL A 505 -2.01 -12.97 2.24
C VAL A 505 -2.40 -13.64 3.55
N HIS A 506 -1.70 -13.34 4.66
CA HIS A 506 -2.04 -13.92 5.96
C HIS A 506 -3.49 -13.61 6.36
N LEU A 507 -3.90 -12.33 6.26
CA LEU A 507 -5.26 -11.91 6.61
C LEU A 507 -6.30 -12.56 5.70
N THR A 508 -6.11 -12.53 4.38
CA THR A 508 -7.16 -12.96 3.43
C THR A 508 -7.19 -14.46 3.14
N LYS A 509 -6.09 -15.19 3.38
CA LYS A 509 -5.99 -16.63 3.13
C LYS A 509 -6.00 -17.48 4.40
N ASN A 510 -5.64 -16.92 5.55
CA ASN A 510 -5.61 -17.66 6.82
C ASN A 510 -6.62 -17.09 7.82
N GLU A 511 -6.46 -15.84 8.25
CA GLU A 511 -7.24 -15.30 9.37
C GLU A 511 -8.71 -15.06 9.02
N TRP A 512 -8.96 -14.48 7.85
CA TRP A 512 -10.30 -14.21 7.32
C TRP A 512 -10.78 -15.32 6.39
N SER A 513 -10.34 -16.56 6.61
CA SER A 513 -10.76 -17.71 5.83
C SER A 513 -11.24 -18.83 6.74
N THR A 514 -12.12 -19.69 6.20
CA THR A 514 -12.64 -20.85 6.94
C THR A 514 -12.12 -22.13 6.31
N HIS A 515 -11.31 -22.86 7.08
CA HIS A 515 -10.78 -24.17 6.71
C HIS A 515 -11.10 -25.17 7.82
N VAL A 516 -11.88 -26.21 7.50
CA VAL A 516 -12.35 -27.18 8.49
C VAL A 516 -12.13 -28.60 7.97
N ASN A 517 -11.43 -29.41 8.76
CA ASN A 517 -11.36 -30.85 8.58
C ASN A 517 -12.22 -31.53 9.64
N ARG A 518 -13.25 -32.27 9.23
CA ARG A 518 -14.22 -32.91 10.12
C ARG A 518 -14.31 -34.40 9.86
N SER A 519 -14.02 -35.21 10.88
CA SER A 519 -14.34 -36.64 10.88
C SER A 519 -15.84 -36.86 11.06
N LEU A 520 -16.44 -37.71 10.23
CA LEU A 520 -17.84 -38.09 10.35
C LEU A 520 -18.11 -39.11 11.47
N SER A 521 -17.07 -39.69 12.08
CA SER A 521 -17.22 -40.58 13.24
C SER A 521 -17.96 -39.96 14.43
N SER A 522 -17.93 -38.62 14.53
CA SER A 522 -18.59 -37.84 15.58
C SER A 522 -20.06 -37.51 15.31
N GLY A 523 -20.57 -37.84 14.12
CA GLY A 523 -21.92 -37.52 13.67
C GLY A 523 -21.95 -37.01 12.23
N THR A 524 -23.09 -37.20 11.57
CA THR A 524 -23.32 -36.83 10.16
C THR A 524 -24.00 -35.47 9.98
N SER A 525 -24.33 -34.77 11.07
CA SER A 525 -24.79 -33.39 11.05
C SER A 525 -23.97 -32.56 12.02
N PHE A 526 -23.58 -31.36 11.59
CA PHE A 526 -22.81 -30.42 12.41
C PHE A 526 -22.95 -28.98 11.89
N ASN A 527 -22.67 -28.03 12.77
CA ASN A 527 -22.73 -26.60 12.46
C ASN A 527 -21.32 -26.03 12.44
N ILE A 528 -21.05 -25.16 11.47
CA ILE A 528 -19.88 -24.27 11.48
C ILE A 528 -20.34 -22.85 11.21
N ARG A 529 -19.48 -21.88 11.54
CA ARG A 529 -19.67 -20.49 11.15
C ARG A 529 -18.52 -20.10 10.23
N GLY A 530 -18.83 -19.80 8.98
CA GLY A 530 -17.82 -19.61 7.93
C GLY A 530 -17.86 -18.20 7.34
N PHE A 531 -16.72 -17.72 6.86
CA PHE A 531 -16.62 -16.47 6.09
C PHE A 531 -17.48 -16.56 4.82
N GLN A 532 -18.21 -15.49 4.52
CA GLN A 532 -19.11 -15.44 3.37
C GLN A 532 -18.31 -15.53 2.06
N GLY A 533 -18.82 -16.30 1.10
CA GLY A 533 -18.17 -16.53 -0.19
C GLY A 533 -18.24 -17.98 -0.67
N ASP A 534 -17.35 -18.34 -1.58
CA ASP A 534 -17.34 -19.65 -2.25
C ASP A 534 -16.54 -20.68 -1.46
N TYR A 535 -17.02 -21.91 -1.46
CA TYR A 535 -16.43 -23.05 -0.74
C TYR A 535 -16.29 -24.27 -1.63
N ASP A 536 -15.22 -25.02 -1.37
CA ASP A 536 -15.04 -26.41 -1.79
C ASP A 536 -15.29 -27.34 -0.59
N VAL A 537 -16.11 -28.36 -0.80
CA VAL A 537 -16.29 -29.49 0.13
C VAL A 537 -15.75 -30.75 -0.52
N ILE A 538 -14.69 -31.31 0.05
CA ILE A 538 -14.04 -32.53 -0.41
C ILE A 538 -14.36 -33.65 0.58
N VAL A 539 -14.89 -34.75 0.07
CA VAL A 539 -15.13 -35.97 0.85
C VAL A 539 -13.95 -36.91 0.67
N TRP A 540 -13.31 -37.25 1.77
CA TRP A 540 -12.21 -38.20 1.83
C TRP A 540 -12.69 -39.53 2.42
N TYR A 541 -12.42 -40.63 1.72
CA TYR A 541 -12.68 -41.99 2.19
C TYR A 541 -11.35 -42.76 2.23
N LYS A 542 -10.93 -43.21 3.41
CA LYS A 542 -9.64 -43.90 3.60
C LYS A 542 -8.46 -43.11 3.00
N GLU A 543 -8.40 -41.82 3.31
CA GLU A 543 -7.39 -40.86 2.82
C GLU A 543 -7.38 -40.62 1.30
N LYS A 544 -8.43 -41.02 0.57
CA LYS A 544 -8.58 -40.74 -0.86
C LYS A 544 -9.76 -39.81 -1.11
N PRO A 545 -9.61 -38.77 -1.96
CA PRO A 545 -10.73 -37.91 -2.29
C PRO A 545 -11.70 -38.67 -3.21
N ILE A 546 -12.98 -38.71 -2.86
CA ILE A 546 -14.01 -39.44 -3.64
C ILE A 546 -15.11 -38.53 -4.19
N LYS A 547 -15.23 -37.30 -3.64
CA LYS A 547 -16.22 -36.31 -4.10
C LYS A 547 -15.71 -34.90 -3.85
N LYS A 548 -16.01 -33.99 -4.77
CA LYS A 548 -15.89 -32.54 -4.61
C LYS A 548 -17.27 -31.90 -4.87
N GLN A 549 -17.70 -31.00 -4.00
CA GLN A 549 -18.92 -30.23 -4.13
C GLN A 549 -18.62 -28.77 -3.83
N THR A 550 -19.09 -27.84 -4.66
CA THR A 550 -18.97 -26.41 -4.42
C THR A 550 -20.26 -25.84 -3.86
N PHE A 551 -20.17 -24.79 -3.04
CA PHE A 551 -21.33 -23.98 -2.66
C PHE A 551 -20.94 -22.53 -2.40
N HIS A 552 -21.92 -21.62 -2.44
CA HIS A 552 -21.76 -20.20 -2.13
C HIS A 552 -22.51 -19.85 -0.85
N LEU A 553 -21.80 -19.35 0.16
CA LEU A 553 -22.34 -18.83 1.41
C LEU A 553 -22.61 -17.33 1.31
N GLY A 554 -23.89 -16.96 1.26
CA GLY A 554 -24.34 -15.57 1.28
C GLY A 554 -24.41 -14.97 2.69
N LYS A 555 -25.06 -13.81 2.83
CA LYS A 555 -25.22 -13.11 4.12
C LYS A 555 -26.17 -13.78 5.11
N THR A 556 -26.87 -14.84 4.70
CA THR A 556 -27.84 -15.58 5.51
C THR A 556 -27.35 -16.99 5.78
N ASP A 557 -27.80 -17.57 6.90
CA ASP A 557 -27.50 -18.95 7.26
C ASP A 557 -27.95 -19.93 6.16
N GLN A 558 -27.16 -20.97 5.94
CA GLN A 558 -27.37 -21.92 4.85
C GLN A 558 -27.27 -23.36 5.34
N THR A 559 -28.17 -24.22 4.84
CA THR A 559 -28.03 -25.67 4.99
C THR A 559 -27.34 -26.24 3.77
N VAL A 560 -26.27 -27.01 3.98
CA VAL A 560 -25.52 -27.70 2.93
C VAL A 560 -25.69 -29.21 3.12
N THR A 561 -26.29 -29.85 2.12
CA THR A 561 -26.44 -31.31 2.10
C THR A 561 -25.32 -31.93 1.26
N VAL A 562 -24.66 -32.95 1.80
CA VAL A 562 -23.58 -33.69 1.14
C VAL A 562 -23.97 -35.16 1.06
N ASP A 563 -24.33 -35.63 -0.13
CA ASP A 563 -24.65 -37.04 -0.36
C ASP A 563 -23.40 -37.84 -0.72
N ILE A 564 -23.10 -38.88 0.05
CA ILE A 564 -21.98 -39.81 -0.16
C ILE A 564 -22.54 -41.14 -0.65
N SER A 565 -22.34 -41.43 -1.93
CA SER A 565 -22.83 -42.63 -2.64
C SER A 565 -21.82 -43.06 -3.71
N GLY A 566 -21.99 -44.26 -4.27
CA GLY A 566 -21.10 -44.82 -5.29
C GLY A 566 -20.19 -45.92 -4.74
N ASP A 567 -19.14 -46.25 -5.48
CA ASP A 567 -18.19 -47.35 -5.17
C ASP A 567 -16.94 -46.89 -4.40
N GLY A 568 -16.76 -45.58 -4.19
CA GLY A 568 -15.63 -45.01 -3.48
C GLY A 568 -14.37 -44.88 -4.33
N HIS A 569 -14.49 -44.85 -5.66
CA HIS A 569 -13.37 -44.54 -6.53
C HIS A 569 -12.80 -43.14 -6.29
N GLU A 570 -11.47 -43.07 -6.34
CA GLU A 570 -10.72 -41.83 -6.16
C GLU A 570 -10.94 -40.88 -7.33
N ILE A 571 -11.22 -39.61 -7.03
CA ILE A 571 -11.33 -38.55 -8.01
C ILE A 571 -10.02 -37.76 -8.10
N HIS A 572 -9.72 -37.24 -9.29
CA HIS A 572 -8.62 -36.30 -9.46
C HIS A 572 -9.05 -34.90 -9.01
N LEU A 573 -8.33 -34.34 -8.03
CA LEU A 573 -8.50 -32.94 -7.63
C LEU A 573 -7.49 -32.07 -8.41
N PRO A 574 -7.93 -30.92 -8.97
CA PRO A 574 -6.99 -29.98 -9.56
C PRO A 574 -5.92 -29.56 -8.54
N ALA A 575 -4.67 -29.42 -8.99
CA ALA A 575 -3.62 -28.88 -8.15
C ALA A 575 -3.98 -27.46 -7.70
N LYS A 576 -4.00 -27.21 -6.39
CA LYS A 576 -4.04 -25.83 -5.88
C LYS A 576 -2.69 -25.18 -6.18
N ILE A 577 -2.69 -24.20 -7.07
CA ILE A 577 -1.51 -23.40 -7.37
C ILE A 577 -1.55 -22.21 -6.42
N ASP A 578 -0.72 -22.26 -5.38
CA ASP A 578 -0.32 -21.05 -4.68
C ASP A 578 0.90 -20.50 -5.42
N PRO A 579 0.80 -19.33 -6.09
CA PRO A 579 1.90 -18.74 -6.84
C PRO A 579 3.10 -18.37 -5.95
N PHE A 580 2.98 -18.49 -4.64
CA PHE A 580 4.03 -18.24 -3.66
C PHE A 580 4.57 -19.52 -2.98
N ALA A 581 4.07 -20.71 -3.32
CA ALA A 581 4.50 -21.99 -2.73
C ALA A 581 5.87 -22.47 -3.25
N THR A 582 6.91 -21.68 -2.97
CA THR A 582 8.34 -22.03 -2.82
C THR A 582 9.04 -21.08 -1.85
N VAL A 583 8.30 -20.26 -1.10
CA VAL A 583 8.85 -19.34 -0.09
C VAL A 583 8.57 -19.95 1.29
N PRO A 584 9.59 -20.36 2.05
CA PRO A 584 9.40 -20.63 3.48
C PRO A 584 9.00 -19.31 4.11
N VAL A 585 7.72 -19.17 4.48
CA VAL A 585 7.29 -18.11 5.39
C VAL A 585 7.79 -18.52 6.78
N THR A 586 9.09 -18.36 7.01
CA THR A 586 9.67 -18.41 8.34
C THR A 586 9.64 -17.00 8.90
N HIS A 587 8.62 -16.75 9.72
CA HIS A 587 8.65 -15.67 10.70
C HIS A 587 9.86 -15.87 11.61
N GLU A 588 10.91 -15.07 11.44
CA GLU A 588 11.76 -14.63 12.55
C GLU A 588 12.08 -13.14 12.36
N SER A 589 11.57 -12.33 13.27
CA SER A 589 11.90 -10.91 13.36
C SER A 589 13.30 -10.74 13.93
N THR A 590 14.20 -10.08 13.21
CA THR A 590 15.18 -9.15 13.80
C THR A 590 15.49 -8.03 12.80
N SER A 591 15.77 -6.84 13.33
CA SER A 591 15.71 -5.51 12.73
C SER A 591 16.73 -5.18 11.62
N THR A 592 17.22 -6.14 10.82
CA THR A 592 18.19 -5.87 9.72
C THR A 592 17.97 -6.69 8.45
N GLY A 593 16.84 -7.42 8.33
CA GLY A 593 16.56 -8.20 7.11
C GLY A 593 17.62 -9.28 6.83
N LEU A 594 18.23 -9.86 7.86
CA LEU A 594 19.25 -10.91 7.75
C LEU A 594 18.63 -12.25 7.34
N TYR A 595 19.12 -12.86 6.25
CA TYR A 595 18.71 -14.20 5.81
C TYR A 595 19.87 -14.99 5.20
N THR A 596 19.70 -16.32 5.12
CA THR A 596 20.67 -17.23 4.51
C THR A 596 20.35 -17.41 3.03
N THR A 597 21.30 -17.13 2.15
CA THR A 597 21.16 -17.29 0.69
C THR A 597 21.58 -18.66 0.17
N GLY A 598 22.42 -19.37 0.92
CA GLY A 598 22.83 -20.72 0.54
C GLY A 598 23.89 -21.32 1.44
N HIS A 599 24.30 -22.54 1.10
CA HIS A 599 25.37 -23.26 1.76
C HIS A 599 26.27 -23.96 0.73
N ALA A 600 27.55 -24.09 1.05
CA ALA A 600 28.48 -24.90 0.27
C ALA A 600 29.47 -25.63 1.17
N THR A 601 29.90 -26.81 0.72
CA THR A 601 30.92 -27.62 1.40
C THR A 601 31.99 -27.98 0.38
N SER A 602 33.26 -27.76 0.72
CA SER A 602 34.38 -28.16 -0.12
C SER A 602 34.46 -29.69 -0.20
N THR A 603 34.58 -30.22 -1.40
CA THR A 603 34.78 -31.65 -1.64
C THR A 603 36.26 -32.04 -1.70
N SER A 604 37.16 -31.12 -1.34
CA SER A 604 38.60 -31.37 -1.28
C SER A 604 38.94 -32.34 -0.16
N THR A 605 39.89 -33.24 -0.41
CA THR A 605 40.47 -34.12 0.62
C THR A 605 41.75 -33.54 1.22
N SER A 606 42.28 -32.45 0.68
CA SER A 606 43.50 -31.78 1.16
C SER A 606 43.30 -31.21 2.56
N HIS A 607 44.28 -31.39 3.43
CA HIS A 607 44.32 -30.74 4.75
C HIS A 607 45.08 -29.40 4.72
N GLN A 608 45.59 -29.00 3.56
CA GLN A 608 46.17 -27.68 3.34
C GLN A 608 45.11 -26.77 2.72
N LEU A 609 44.94 -25.58 3.31
CA LEU A 609 44.07 -24.54 2.75
C LEU A 609 44.73 -23.97 1.49
N SER A 610 44.06 -24.12 0.35
CA SER A 610 44.49 -23.58 -0.93
C SER A 610 43.40 -22.72 -1.52
N CYS A 611 43.74 -21.54 -2.04
CA CYS A 611 42.78 -20.59 -2.57
C CYS A 611 43.25 -20.02 -3.91
N THR A 612 42.30 -19.88 -4.83
CA THR A 612 42.50 -19.38 -6.19
C THR A 612 41.57 -18.19 -6.44
N THR A 613 42.07 -17.16 -7.12
CA THR A 613 41.25 -16.02 -7.57
C THR A 613 40.73 -16.27 -8.97
N ARG A 614 39.41 -16.11 -9.17
CA ARG A 614 38.73 -16.31 -10.45
C ARG A 614 38.07 -15.02 -10.90
N TRP A 615 38.11 -14.77 -12.21
CA TRP A 615 37.66 -13.54 -12.82
C TRP A 615 36.54 -13.82 -13.82
N SER A 616 35.50 -12.99 -13.79
CA SER A 616 34.49 -12.98 -14.85
C SER A 616 35.00 -12.20 -16.07
N ALA A 617 34.31 -12.38 -17.20
CA ALA A 617 34.35 -11.36 -18.25
C ALA A 617 33.78 -10.03 -17.73
N ALA A 618 34.13 -8.91 -18.37
CA ALA A 618 33.50 -7.64 -18.06
C ALA A 618 32.00 -7.71 -18.40
N SER A 619 31.16 -7.09 -17.57
CA SER A 619 29.75 -6.90 -17.87
C SER A 619 29.56 -6.10 -19.16
N ALA A 620 28.35 -6.11 -19.70
CA ALA A 620 27.97 -5.05 -20.64
C ALA A 620 28.06 -3.67 -19.96
N VAL A 621 28.26 -2.63 -20.77
CA VAL A 621 28.22 -1.24 -20.31
C VAL A 621 26.77 -0.83 -20.08
N GLY A 622 26.53 0.03 -19.09
CA GLY A 622 25.21 0.52 -18.71
C GLY A 622 24.73 -0.01 -17.37
N ASP A 623 23.59 0.52 -16.95
CA ASP A 623 22.97 0.28 -15.66
C ASP A 623 22.47 -1.16 -15.49
N ASP A 624 22.53 -1.67 -14.26
CA ASP A 624 22.13 -3.02 -13.84
C ASP A 624 22.78 -4.18 -14.63
N LYS A 625 23.86 -3.92 -15.38
CA LYS A 625 24.53 -4.97 -16.14
C LYS A 625 25.35 -5.84 -15.21
N THR A 626 24.93 -7.09 -15.10
CA THR A 626 25.59 -8.06 -14.22
C THR A 626 26.61 -8.91 -14.97
N THR A 627 27.66 -9.31 -14.26
CA THR A 627 28.55 -10.40 -14.66
C THR A 627 28.85 -11.26 -13.43
N GLU A 628 29.13 -12.54 -13.61
CA GLU A 628 29.35 -13.44 -12.49
C GLU A 628 30.47 -14.44 -12.76
N VAL A 629 31.05 -14.95 -11.68
CA VAL A 629 32.06 -16.00 -11.70
C VAL A 629 31.87 -16.93 -10.50
N GLY A 630 31.87 -18.24 -10.76
CA GLY A 630 31.79 -19.28 -9.74
C GLY A 630 33.13 -19.98 -9.51
N CYS A 631 33.16 -20.87 -8.53
CA CYS A 631 34.31 -21.71 -8.21
C CYS A 631 34.28 -23.03 -9.00
N ASN A 632 35.47 -23.63 -9.20
CA ASN A 632 35.55 -24.97 -9.81
C ASN A 632 35.13 -26.05 -8.80
N ASP A 633 34.84 -27.24 -9.30
CA ASP A 633 34.54 -28.39 -8.45
C ASP A 633 35.71 -28.67 -7.48
N GLY A 634 35.41 -28.91 -6.19
CA GLY A 634 36.41 -29.01 -5.12
C GLY A 634 36.64 -27.72 -4.33
N GLU A 635 36.35 -26.56 -4.91
CA GLU A 635 36.47 -25.25 -4.28
C GLU A 635 35.10 -24.70 -3.88
N ILE A 636 35.07 -23.79 -2.91
CA ILE A 636 33.88 -23.03 -2.54
C ILE A 636 34.18 -21.53 -2.51
N LEU A 637 33.15 -20.73 -2.78
CA LEU A 637 33.27 -19.27 -2.76
C LEU A 637 33.48 -18.80 -1.33
N THR A 638 34.62 -18.21 -1.04
CA THR A 638 34.92 -17.61 0.27
C THR A 638 34.96 -16.10 0.22
N GLY A 639 35.17 -15.49 -0.94
CA GLY A 639 35.20 -14.04 -1.10
C GLY A 639 34.64 -13.59 -2.44
N CYS A 640 34.08 -12.39 -2.46
CA CYS A 640 33.52 -11.76 -3.65
C CYS A 640 33.83 -10.27 -3.63
N SER A 641 34.49 -9.79 -4.67
CA SER A 641 34.70 -8.37 -4.92
C SER A 641 34.39 -8.03 -6.37
N SER A 642 34.29 -6.74 -6.68
CA SER A 642 34.23 -6.27 -8.06
C SER A 642 35.26 -5.18 -8.33
N ILE A 643 35.59 -4.98 -9.60
CA ILE A 643 36.50 -3.94 -10.06
C ILE A 643 36.08 -3.40 -11.43
N LEU A 644 36.07 -2.09 -11.56
CA LEU A 644 35.96 -1.39 -12.83
C LEU A 644 37.35 -1.27 -13.49
N LYS A 645 37.44 -1.59 -14.79
CA LYS A 645 38.68 -1.37 -15.55
C LYS A 645 38.98 0.14 -15.64
N ASN A 646 40.22 0.53 -15.97
CA ASN A 646 40.60 1.95 -16.16
C ASN A 646 40.28 2.91 -14.99
N ASN A 647 39.98 2.40 -13.80
CA ASN A 647 39.68 3.16 -12.59
C ASN A 647 38.43 4.08 -12.70
N ASP A 648 37.42 3.69 -13.49
CA ASP A 648 36.08 4.29 -13.40
C ASP A 648 35.45 3.98 -12.03
N TRP A 649 34.39 4.68 -11.63
CA TRP A 649 33.84 4.62 -10.26
C TRP A 649 32.36 4.23 -10.16
N VAL A 650 31.64 4.21 -11.28
CA VAL A 650 30.19 4.02 -11.33
C VAL A 650 29.84 2.53 -11.33
N ARG A 651 29.95 1.88 -10.17
CA ARG A 651 29.53 0.49 -9.94
C ARG A 651 28.51 0.43 -8.81
N ASP A 652 27.52 -0.43 -8.97
CA ASP A 652 26.56 -0.76 -7.93
C ASP A 652 27.07 -1.86 -7.00
N GLY A 653 28.30 -2.33 -7.20
CA GLY A 653 29.02 -3.16 -6.28
C GLY A 653 28.99 -4.65 -6.62
N GLU A 654 28.99 -5.47 -5.58
CA GLU A 654 29.02 -6.93 -5.69
C GLU A 654 28.13 -7.62 -4.66
N LYS A 655 27.71 -8.84 -4.96
CA LYS A 655 27.02 -9.70 -4.01
C LYS A 655 27.37 -11.17 -4.22
N MET A 656 27.22 -11.94 -3.15
CA MET A 656 27.29 -13.41 -3.21
C MET A 656 25.90 -13.95 -3.52
N ALA A 657 25.72 -14.46 -4.73
CA ALA A 657 24.44 -14.97 -5.21
C ALA A 657 24.49 -16.50 -5.38
N VAL A 658 23.34 -17.12 -5.69
CA VAL A 658 23.26 -18.54 -6.05
C VAL A 658 22.71 -18.65 -7.46
N THR A 659 23.53 -19.17 -8.38
CA THR A 659 23.12 -19.45 -9.76
C THR A 659 23.17 -20.96 -9.99
N ASN A 660 22.08 -21.55 -10.49
CA ASN A 660 21.96 -23.00 -10.73
C ASN A 660 22.33 -23.85 -9.49
N GLY A 661 21.96 -23.38 -8.30
CA GLY A 661 22.23 -24.07 -7.03
C GLY A 661 23.68 -24.00 -6.53
N LYS A 662 24.57 -23.25 -7.20
CA LYS A 662 25.96 -23.01 -6.76
C LYS A 662 26.19 -21.55 -6.37
N PRO A 663 26.94 -21.26 -5.30
CA PRO A 663 27.32 -19.89 -4.96
C PRO A 663 28.24 -19.28 -6.03
N VAL A 664 27.94 -18.03 -6.42
CA VAL A 664 28.71 -17.24 -7.39
C VAL A 664 28.98 -15.84 -6.85
N CYS A 665 30.10 -15.25 -7.27
CA CYS A 665 30.34 -13.82 -7.08
C CYS A 665 29.72 -13.08 -8.27
N GLN A 666 28.79 -12.18 -8.00
CA GLN A 666 28.13 -11.36 -9.02
C GLN A 666 28.50 -9.90 -8.83
N ALA A 667 29.00 -9.26 -9.88
CA ALA A 667 29.28 -7.82 -9.94
C ALA A 667 28.20 -7.11 -10.75
N ILE A 668 27.83 -5.90 -10.31
CA ILE A 668 26.74 -5.10 -10.88
C ILE A 668 27.32 -3.75 -11.32
N ASN A 669 27.14 -3.43 -12.59
CA ASN A 669 27.58 -2.16 -13.17
C ASN A 669 26.54 -1.06 -12.87
N GLY A 670 27.00 0.17 -12.60
CA GLY A 670 26.11 1.25 -12.16
C GLY A 670 25.66 2.21 -13.27
N ALA A 671 24.63 2.99 -12.95
CA ALA A 671 24.02 3.99 -13.81
C ALA A 671 25.00 5.09 -14.26
N GLY A 672 25.35 5.10 -15.56
CA GLY A 672 26.27 6.07 -16.14
C GLY A 672 27.70 5.55 -16.32
N SER A 673 27.95 4.28 -16.00
CA SER A 673 29.24 3.63 -16.28
C SER A 673 29.55 3.60 -17.77
N HIS A 674 30.79 3.91 -18.14
CA HIS A 674 31.26 3.90 -19.54
C HIS A 674 32.00 2.61 -19.93
N ILE A 675 32.14 1.71 -18.97
CA ILE A 675 32.87 0.45 -19.10
C ILE A 675 32.13 -0.67 -18.34
N GLY A 676 32.53 -1.92 -18.54
CA GLY A 676 31.97 -3.05 -17.79
C GLY A 676 32.72 -3.30 -16.48
N THR A 677 31.99 -3.66 -15.43
CA THR A 677 32.58 -4.16 -14.17
C THR A 677 32.96 -5.64 -14.31
N GLN A 678 33.93 -6.10 -13.52
CA GLN A 678 34.30 -7.52 -13.41
C GLN A 678 34.05 -8.03 -12.00
N ALA A 679 33.50 -9.23 -11.89
CA ALA A 679 33.43 -9.99 -10.65
C ALA A 679 34.74 -10.74 -10.40
N VAL A 680 35.19 -10.72 -9.14
CA VAL A 680 36.40 -11.36 -8.67
C VAL A 680 36.02 -12.29 -7.50
N ALA A 681 35.93 -13.59 -7.80
CA ALA A 681 35.68 -14.61 -6.79
C ALA A 681 36.99 -15.08 -6.17
N ARG A 682 37.00 -15.21 -4.84
CA ARG A 682 38.02 -15.97 -4.13
C ARG A 682 37.46 -17.35 -3.78
N CYS A 683 38.11 -18.37 -4.31
CA CYS A 683 37.66 -19.75 -4.23
C CYS A 683 38.67 -20.59 -3.44
N CYS A 684 38.25 -21.16 -2.32
CA CYS A 684 39.13 -21.93 -1.44
C CYS A 684 38.73 -23.39 -1.35
N SER A 685 39.72 -24.24 -1.08
CA SER A 685 39.55 -25.68 -0.91
C SER A 685 40.29 -26.14 0.34
N LEU A 686 39.60 -26.94 1.16
CA LEU A 686 40.12 -27.55 2.37
C LEU A 686 39.13 -28.62 2.85
N SER A 687 39.65 -29.76 3.30
CA SER A 687 38.85 -30.85 3.84
C SER A 687 37.97 -30.39 5.01
N GLY A 688 36.66 -30.59 4.87
CA GLY A 688 35.67 -30.22 5.88
C GLY A 688 35.33 -28.73 5.94
N LEU A 689 35.83 -27.91 5.01
CA LEU A 689 35.45 -26.50 4.94
C LEU A 689 34.01 -26.35 4.45
N THR A 690 33.20 -25.64 5.23
CA THR A 690 31.78 -25.35 4.97
C THR A 690 31.54 -23.86 5.05
N CYS A 691 30.75 -23.30 4.14
CA CYS A 691 30.35 -21.90 4.15
C CYS A 691 28.82 -21.79 4.16
N THR A 692 28.34 -20.86 4.98
CA THR A 692 26.97 -20.35 4.93
C THR A 692 27.01 -18.94 4.36
N TYR A 693 26.27 -18.72 3.27
CA TYR A 693 26.14 -17.43 2.65
C TYR A 693 24.96 -16.70 3.25
N LYS A 694 25.19 -15.49 3.72
CA LYS A 694 24.17 -14.65 4.33
C LYS A 694 24.07 -13.34 3.57
N SER A 695 22.88 -12.78 3.53
CA SER A 695 22.64 -11.43 3.03
C SER A 695 21.79 -10.67 4.05
N ALA A 696 21.98 -9.36 4.08
CA ALA A 696 21.18 -8.47 4.91
C ALA A 696 20.99 -7.14 4.17
N GLY A 697 20.06 -6.33 4.65
CA GLY A 697 19.83 -4.98 4.16
C GLY A 697 18.35 -4.64 3.97
N PRO A 698 18.06 -3.40 3.56
CA PRO A 698 19.05 -2.33 3.33
C PRO A 698 19.70 -1.83 4.64
N ALA A 699 20.87 -1.20 4.53
CA ALA A 699 21.43 -0.36 5.59
C ALA A 699 20.46 0.77 5.93
N GLY A 700 20.62 1.38 7.12
CA GLY A 700 19.74 2.45 7.57
C GLY A 700 19.77 3.69 6.66
N ILE A 701 18.96 4.69 6.99
CA ILE A 701 18.77 5.91 6.17
C ILE A 701 19.63 7.09 6.64
N GLY A 702 20.49 6.91 7.64
CA GLY A 702 21.52 7.87 8.04
C GLY A 702 22.71 7.86 7.07
N VAL A 703 23.58 8.86 7.16
CA VAL A 703 24.91 8.81 6.52
C VAL A 703 25.80 7.92 7.37
N ASP A 704 26.62 7.07 6.74
CA ASP A 704 27.51 6.11 7.41
C ASP A 704 26.77 5.05 8.26
N ASP A 705 25.48 4.82 8.01
CA ASP A 705 24.72 3.74 8.63
C ASP A 705 25.29 2.37 8.21
N GLN A 706 25.57 1.56 9.24
CA GLN A 706 26.22 0.27 9.08
C GLN A 706 25.21 -0.88 9.15
N LEU A 707 25.29 -1.76 8.17
CA LEU A 707 24.59 -3.02 8.12
C LEU A 707 25.53 -4.15 8.54
N VAL A 708 25.27 -4.76 9.69
CA VAL A 708 26.10 -5.83 10.26
C VAL A 708 25.54 -7.21 9.92
N ILE A 709 26.39 -8.08 9.36
CA ILE A 709 26.10 -9.48 9.04
C ILE A 709 26.95 -10.39 9.93
N PRO A 710 26.39 -10.91 11.03
CA PRO A 710 27.14 -11.73 11.96
C PRO A 710 27.36 -13.16 11.44
N CYS A 711 28.58 -13.65 11.59
CA CYS A 711 28.88 -15.08 11.50
C CYS A 711 28.68 -15.74 12.88
N ALA A 712 28.28 -17.03 12.88
CA ALA A 712 28.11 -17.78 14.12
C ALA A 712 29.45 -17.86 14.88
N SER A 713 29.40 -18.10 16.21
CA SER A 713 30.59 -18.11 17.06
C SER A 713 31.69 -19.10 16.62
N ASP A 714 31.35 -20.09 15.80
CA ASP A 714 32.26 -21.11 15.27
C ASP A 714 32.65 -20.89 13.80
N GLY A 715 32.20 -19.80 13.15
CA GLY A 715 32.52 -19.48 11.76
C GLY A 715 33.10 -18.08 11.57
N TYR A 716 34.00 -17.96 10.60
CA TYR A 716 34.71 -16.73 10.26
C TYR A 716 34.12 -16.06 9.01
N PRO A 717 34.02 -14.72 8.96
CA PRO A 717 33.70 -14.00 7.74
C PRO A 717 34.91 -14.07 6.78
N LEU A 718 34.93 -15.09 5.92
CA LEU A 718 36.02 -15.25 4.96
C LEU A 718 35.92 -14.25 3.80
N GLY A 719 34.74 -13.67 3.58
CA GLY A 719 34.49 -12.68 2.56
C GLY A 719 33.23 -11.89 2.82
N CYS A 720 33.29 -10.60 2.51
CA CYS A 720 32.16 -9.68 2.54
C CYS A 720 31.90 -9.17 1.13
N ALA A 721 30.72 -8.62 0.90
CA ALA A 721 30.33 -7.96 -0.34
C ALA A 721 29.28 -6.90 -0.03
N ALA A 722 29.32 -5.77 -0.74
CA ALA A 722 28.30 -4.73 -0.64
C ALA A 722 27.82 -4.35 -2.03
N THR A 723 26.52 -4.12 -2.13
CA THR A 723 25.88 -3.61 -3.35
C THR A 723 24.90 -2.49 -3.03
N SER A 724 24.73 -1.55 -3.94
CA SER A 724 23.77 -0.46 -3.87
C SER A 724 23.28 -0.09 -5.25
N TRP A 725 21.97 -0.03 -5.45
CA TRP A 725 21.31 0.33 -6.71
C TRP A 725 21.47 1.80 -7.15
N LEU A 726 22.20 2.61 -6.36
CA LEU A 726 22.51 4.01 -6.69
C LEU A 726 24.02 4.28 -6.63
N SER A 727 24.85 3.24 -6.55
CA SER A 727 26.29 3.35 -6.29
C SER A 727 26.65 4.14 -5.01
N THR A 728 25.70 4.31 -4.07
CA THR A 728 25.83 5.09 -2.82
C THR A 728 26.29 4.27 -1.61
N PHE A 729 27.43 3.59 -1.72
CA PHE A 729 28.01 2.81 -0.62
C PHE A 729 29.52 3.06 -0.49
N ASP A 730 30.04 2.82 0.71
CA ASP A 730 31.46 2.99 1.08
C ASP A 730 32.29 1.74 0.86
N GLY A 731 31.63 0.59 0.70
CA GLY A 731 32.24 -0.72 0.57
C GLY A 731 31.93 -1.62 1.75
N THR A 732 32.87 -2.49 2.10
CA THR A 732 32.70 -3.44 3.21
C THR A 732 33.85 -3.45 4.19
N ILE A 733 33.53 -3.47 5.47
CA ILE A 733 34.46 -3.64 6.57
C ILE A 733 34.40 -5.09 7.02
N PHE A 734 35.58 -5.71 7.14
CA PHE A 734 35.70 -7.03 7.74
C PHE A 734 36.00 -6.86 9.23
N THR A 735 35.34 -7.67 10.06
CA THR A 735 35.71 -7.85 11.46
C THR A 735 36.03 -9.32 11.70
N ASN A 736 36.54 -9.66 12.89
CA ASN A 736 36.84 -11.06 13.20
C ASN A 736 35.57 -11.95 13.28
N THR A 737 34.37 -11.37 13.41
CA THR A 737 33.12 -12.12 13.65
C THR A 737 31.98 -11.77 12.70
N SER A 738 32.08 -10.67 11.95
CA SER A 738 31.00 -10.13 11.12
C SER A 738 31.53 -9.42 9.87
N CYS A 739 30.70 -9.34 8.85
CA CYS A 739 30.85 -8.40 7.74
C CYS A 739 30.00 -7.16 7.98
N ILE A 740 30.49 -5.99 7.59
CA ILE A 740 29.73 -4.75 7.68
C ILE A 740 29.70 -4.10 6.30
N ALA A 741 28.52 -3.73 5.81
CA ALA A 741 28.35 -2.86 4.65
C ALA A 741 27.87 -1.48 5.13
N GLN A 742 28.36 -0.40 4.54
CA GLN A 742 28.05 0.97 4.98
C GLN A 742 27.54 1.81 3.81
N ASN A 743 26.53 2.64 4.08
CA ASN A 743 26.04 3.62 3.12
C ASN A 743 26.80 4.95 3.23
N ASP A 744 26.88 5.64 2.10
CA ASP A 744 27.58 6.94 1.97
C ASP A 744 26.58 8.11 1.94
N GLU A 745 25.29 7.81 1.77
CA GLU A 745 24.20 8.80 1.67
C GLU A 745 22.98 8.36 2.47
N PRO A 746 22.10 9.29 2.91
CA PRO A 746 20.92 8.99 3.70
C PRO A 746 19.82 8.32 2.87
N ARG A 747 20.10 7.12 2.35
CA ARG A 747 19.24 6.33 1.45
C ARG A 747 19.34 4.84 1.81
N PRO A 748 18.22 4.10 1.84
CA PRO A 748 18.20 2.68 2.18
C PRO A 748 18.51 1.81 0.95
N THR A 749 19.68 1.99 0.33
CA THR A 749 20.01 1.28 -0.92
C THR A 749 21.13 0.25 -0.77
N VAL A 750 21.85 0.23 0.35
CA VAL A 750 23.02 -0.63 0.52
C VAL A 750 22.64 -1.98 1.13
N TYR A 751 22.99 -3.06 0.44
CA TYR A 751 22.83 -4.44 0.89
C TYR A 751 24.19 -5.08 1.09
N GLY A 752 24.30 -5.94 2.10
CA GLY A 752 25.52 -6.67 2.40
C GLY A 752 25.36 -8.16 2.13
N SER A 753 26.46 -8.85 1.83
CA SER A 753 26.54 -10.30 1.82
C SER A 753 27.82 -10.80 2.49
N ALA A 754 27.78 -11.98 3.09
CA ALA A 754 28.91 -12.59 3.79
C ALA A 754 29.02 -14.09 3.51
N ALA A 755 30.25 -14.58 3.34
CA ALA A 755 30.59 -15.99 3.38
C ALA A 755 31.09 -16.35 4.79
N CYS A 756 30.20 -16.87 5.62
CA CYS A 756 30.51 -17.31 6.98
C CYS A 756 30.96 -18.78 6.95
N CYS A 757 32.26 -19.03 7.09
CA CYS A 757 32.82 -20.36 6.89
C CYS A 757 33.50 -20.94 8.12
N LYS A 758 33.45 -22.27 8.24
CA LYS A 758 34.04 -23.05 9.33
C LYS A 758 34.49 -24.43 8.87
N GLY A 759 35.30 -25.08 9.69
CA GLY A 759 35.79 -26.44 9.45
C GLY A 759 37.24 -26.49 8.98
N GLY A 760 37.84 -27.68 8.99
CA GLY A 760 39.24 -27.88 8.63
C GLY A 760 40.25 -27.21 9.59
N ASN A 761 39.88 -26.99 10.86
CA ASN A 761 40.72 -26.36 11.90
C ASN A 761 41.24 -24.95 11.58
N ILE A 762 40.61 -24.24 10.63
CA ILE A 762 41.05 -22.89 10.25
C ILE A 762 41.00 -21.93 11.44
N LYS A 763 42.03 -21.09 11.55
CA LYS A 763 42.07 -19.92 12.42
C LYS A 763 42.34 -18.69 11.57
N CYS A 764 41.40 -17.74 11.64
CA CYS A 764 41.41 -16.58 10.77
C CYS A 764 41.49 -15.28 11.56
N SER A 765 42.12 -14.28 10.96
CA SER A 765 42.19 -12.91 11.46
C SER A 765 42.01 -11.92 10.31
N THR A 766 41.35 -10.81 10.60
CA THR A 766 41.19 -9.73 9.63
C THR A 766 42.36 -8.74 9.71
N LEU A 767 42.82 -8.25 8.56
CA LEU A 767 43.84 -7.20 8.45
C LEU A 767 43.36 -6.08 7.51
N VAL A 768 43.85 -4.86 7.75
CA VAL A 768 43.50 -3.66 6.99
C VAL A 768 44.77 -2.93 6.57
N SER A 769 44.82 -2.46 5.32
CA SER A 769 45.95 -1.66 4.83
C SER A 769 45.95 -0.23 5.41
N ALA A 770 47.09 0.46 5.27
CA ALA A 770 47.07 1.92 5.30
C ALA A 770 46.18 2.44 4.15
N PRO A 771 45.54 3.62 4.30
CA PRO A 771 44.81 4.28 3.23
C PRO A 771 45.70 4.56 2.00
N SER A 772 45.10 4.56 0.81
CA SER A 772 45.76 5.04 -0.41
C SER A 772 45.94 6.56 -0.40
N GLY A 773 46.54 7.11 -1.46
CA GLY A 773 46.35 8.52 -1.79
C GLY A 773 44.91 8.82 -2.25
N HIS A 774 44.64 10.09 -2.57
CA HIS A 774 43.30 10.60 -2.89
C HIS A 774 43.00 10.69 -4.39
N ASN A 775 43.98 10.41 -5.27
CA ASN A 775 43.76 10.52 -6.71
C ASN A 775 43.05 9.27 -7.24
N VAL A 776 42.28 9.44 -8.31
CA VAL A 776 41.68 8.33 -9.05
C VAL A 776 42.78 7.35 -9.47
N GLY A 777 42.62 6.08 -9.12
CA GLY A 777 43.60 5.03 -9.41
C GLY A 777 44.71 4.86 -8.38
N ASP A 778 44.78 5.69 -7.34
CA ASP A 778 45.66 5.44 -6.20
C ASP A 778 45.29 4.10 -5.55
N LYS A 779 46.31 3.34 -5.14
CA LYS A 779 46.13 1.96 -4.66
C LYS A 779 46.54 1.82 -3.21
N ALA A 780 45.71 1.13 -2.44
CA ALA A 780 46.10 0.56 -1.17
C ALA A 780 46.30 -0.94 -1.32
N SER A 781 47.31 -1.50 -0.67
CA SER A 781 47.60 -2.93 -0.76
C SER A 781 48.01 -3.55 0.56
N ILE A 782 47.69 -4.83 0.73
CA ILE A 782 48.03 -5.60 1.92
C ILE A 782 48.20 -7.10 1.58
N LYS A 783 49.08 -7.76 2.33
CA LYS A 783 49.35 -9.20 2.23
C LYS A 783 49.11 -9.88 3.58
N CYS A 784 48.82 -11.17 3.54
CA CYS A 784 48.82 -11.97 4.76
C CYS A 784 50.25 -12.16 5.31
N PRO A 785 50.40 -12.28 6.63
CA PRO A 785 51.65 -12.72 7.26
C PRO A 785 52.13 -14.05 6.68
N SER A 786 53.44 -14.29 6.75
CA SER A 786 54.03 -15.56 6.31
C SER A 786 53.35 -16.75 6.99
N GLY A 787 52.98 -17.77 6.20
CA GLY A 787 52.28 -18.97 6.68
C GLY A 787 50.75 -18.86 6.75
N GLN A 788 50.15 -17.74 6.32
CA GLN A 788 48.69 -17.58 6.23
C GLN A 788 48.24 -17.40 4.77
N VAL A 789 47.00 -17.80 4.49
CA VAL A 789 46.36 -17.78 3.17
C VAL A 789 45.22 -16.76 3.16
N MET A 790 45.18 -15.91 2.14
CA MET A 790 44.13 -14.92 1.95
C MET A 790 42.85 -15.58 1.43
N THR A 791 41.74 -15.35 2.13
CA THR A 791 40.42 -15.96 1.83
C THR A 791 39.39 -14.97 1.31
N GLY A 792 39.63 -13.66 1.49
CA GLY A 792 38.82 -12.56 0.97
C GLY A 792 39.62 -11.27 0.83
N CYS A 793 39.14 -10.36 -0.02
CA CYS A 793 39.73 -9.07 -0.34
C CYS A 793 38.63 -8.11 -0.79
N ASN A 794 38.41 -7.01 -0.06
CA ASN A 794 37.45 -5.98 -0.43
C ASN A 794 38.00 -4.59 -0.15
N VAL A 795 37.25 -3.57 -0.56
CA VAL A 795 37.57 -2.17 -0.37
C VAL A 795 36.54 -1.51 0.56
N PHE A 796 37.01 -0.56 1.35
CA PHE A 796 36.19 0.40 2.08
C PHE A 796 36.83 1.79 2.01
N THR A 797 36.01 2.83 1.98
CA THR A 797 36.46 4.22 2.08
C THR A 797 35.37 5.07 2.72
N GLU A 798 35.74 6.04 3.56
CA GLU A 798 34.79 6.98 4.15
C GLU A 798 34.70 8.23 3.26
N ASN A 799 33.51 8.56 2.79
CA ASN A 799 33.22 9.75 1.97
C ASN A 799 33.89 9.78 0.59
N ALA A 800 34.23 8.61 0.00
CA ALA A 800 34.79 8.52 -1.35
C ALA A 800 34.16 7.36 -2.15
N LYS A 801 34.44 7.28 -3.45
CA LYS A 801 34.04 6.12 -4.27
C LYS A 801 35.23 5.25 -4.60
N ALA A 802 35.08 3.93 -4.49
CA ALA A 802 36.10 2.97 -4.86
C ALA A 802 35.81 2.35 -6.23
N ALA A 803 36.81 2.34 -7.12
CA ALA A 803 36.74 1.58 -8.36
C ALA A 803 36.58 0.08 -8.12
N GLY A 804 37.03 -0.40 -6.96
CA GLY A 804 36.83 -1.77 -6.50
C GLY A 804 38.05 -2.36 -5.80
N ALA A 805 38.05 -3.69 -5.62
CA ALA A 805 39.17 -4.44 -5.09
C ALA A 805 39.39 -5.74 -5.85
N TYR A 806 40.64 -6.19 -5.89
CA TYR A 806 41.02 -7.46 -6.49
C TYR A 806 42.27 -8.06 -5.85
N ILE A 807 42.50 -9.35 -6.09
CA ILE A 807 43.69 -10.07 -5.62
C ILE A 807 44.64 -10.29 -6.79
N GLU A 808 45.89 -9.87 -6.61
CA GLU A 808 46.98 -10.14 -7.54
C GLU A 808 47.95 -11.16 -6.92
N ALA A 809 48.21 -12.25 -7.64
CA ALA A 809 49.21 -13.24 -7.24
C ALA A 809 50.56 -12.88 -7.86
N GLN A 810 51.52 -12.47 -7.04
CA GLN A 810 52.90 -12.19 -7.48
C GLN A 810 53.88 -13.06 -6.70
N ASN A 811 54.74 -13.81 -7.42
CA ASN A 811 55.78 -14.67 -6.85
C ASN A 811 55.26 -15.65 -5.76
N GLY A 812 54.05 -16.18 -5.94
CA GLY A 812 53.44 -17.13 -5.00
C GLY A 812 52.81 -16.53 -3.75
N ALA A 813 52.70 -15.19 -3.66
CA ALA A 813 52.03 -14.49 -2.57
C ALA A 813 50.86 -13.63 -3.07
N ASP A 814 49.68 -13.84 -2.50
CA ASP A 814 48.49 -13.04 -2.79
C ASP A 814 48.61 -11.65 -2.16
N THR A 815 48.31 -10.63 -2.96
CA THR A 815 48.22 -9.23 -2.53
C THR A 815 46.83 -8.71 -2.85
N CYS A 816 46.11 -8.24 -1.83
CA CYS A 816 44.85 -7.54 -2.04
C CYS A 816 45.14 -6.09 -2.43
N ILE A 817 44.47 -5.62 -3.47
CA ILE A 817 44.62 -4.27 -4.01
C ILE A 817 43.24 -3.62 -4.02
N ALA A 818 43.09 -2.55 -3.25
CA ALA A 818 41.94 -1.64 -3.31
C ALA A 818 42.31 -0.43 -4.16
N VAL A 819 41.40 -0.01 -5.05
CA VAL A 819 41.65 1.06 -6.01
C VAL A 819 40.71 2.23 -5.76
N ASN A 820 41.28 3.41 -5.59
CA ASN A 820 40.54 4.65 -5.40
C ASN A 820 39.81 5.06 -6.69
N GLY A 821 38.55 5.46 -6.55
CA GLY A 821 37.70 5.96 -7.64
C GLY A 821 37.62 7.48 -7.63
N TYR A 822 36.50 8.03 -8.13
CA TYR A 822 36.32 9.47 -8.33
C TYR A 822 35.80 10.18 -7.08
N PRO A 823 36.32 11.39 -6.77
CA PRO A 823 35.87 12.14 -5.60
C PRO A 823 34.47 12.73 -5.80
N ARG A 824 33.63 12.66 -4.76
CA ARG A 824 32.28 13.23 -4.72
C ARG A 824 32.26 14.58 -3.98
N PHE A 825 32.82 14.68 -2.76
CA PHE A 825 32.73 15.90 -1.92
C PHE A 825 33.78 15.97 -0.78
N GLY A 826 34.59 17.04 -0.71
CA GLY A 826 35.37 17.42 0.49
C GLY A 826 36.76 16.76 0.66
N PRO A 827 37.40 16.86 1.85
CA PRO A 827 38.69 16.23 2.13
C PRO A 827 38.50 14.72 2.38
N GLU A 828 38.38 13.95 1.31
CA GLU A 828 38.13 12.50 1.33
C GLU A 828 39.31 11.71 1.91
N LYS A 829 39.08 10.53 2.48
CA LYS A 829 40.16 9.58 2.82
C LYS A 829 40.43 8.64 1.64
N GLY A 830 41.68 8.24 1.44
CA GLY A 830 42.00 7.21 0.44
C GLY A 830 41.40 5.85 0.81
N VAL A 831 41.16 5.00 -0.18
CA VAL A 831 40.60 3.65 0.04
C VAL A 831 41.52 2.78 0.91
N GLN A 832 40.91 1.86 1.63
CA GLN A 832 41.62 0.80 2.38
C GLN A 832 41.24 -0.57 1.84
N ALA A 833 42.22 -1.48 1.84
CA ALA A 833 42.03 -2.89 1.51
C ALA A 833 41.80 -3.70 2.79
N TYR A 834 40.71 -4.47 2.82
CA TYR A 834 40.34 -5.37 3.91
C TYR A 834 40.52 -6.82 3.47
N ILE A 835 41.21 -7.62 4.28
CA ILE A 835 41.47 -9.04 4.00
C ILE A 835 41.19 -9.94 5.20
N THR A 836 40.79 -11.17 4.94
CA THR A 836 40.81 -12.26 5.93
C THR A 836 41.94 -13.22 5.63
N CYS A 837 42.84 -13.40 6.59
CA CYS A 837 43.97 -14.33 6.53
C CYS A 837 43.75 -15.51 7.44
N CYS A 838 43.89 -16.73 6.91
CA CYS A 838 43.65 -17.97 7.63
C CYS A 838 44.86 -18.90 7.58
N HIS A 839 45.05 -19.69 8.64
CA HIS A 839 45.95 -20.85 8.65
C HIS A 839 45.21 -22.06 9.22
N VAL A 840 45.72 -23.25 8.93
CA VAL A 840 45.19 -24.55 9.40
C VAL A 840 46.10 -25.13 10.46
#